data_AF-A0A061NJY0-F1
#
_entry.id   AF-A0A061NJY0-F1
#
_cell.length_a   1.000
_cell.length_b   1.000
_cell.length_c   1.000
_cell.angle_alpha   90.00
_cell.angle_beta   90.00
_cell.angle_gamma   90.00
#
_symmetry.space_group_name_H-M   'P 1'
#
loop_
_entity.id
_entity.type
_entity.pdbx_description
1 polymer ?
#
loop_
_entity_poly.entity_id
_entity_poly.type
_entity_poly.pdbx_seq_one_letter_code
_entity_poly.pdbx_strand_id
1 'polypeptide(L)'
;MTNPNGTNVPVVAQDIEAGATEAVFEFETPLSLVHAGTWTVNGVEYVVDFGIVSVETLDNQGQVVEVVFNAEVDEIAPNNLVVRNANTRVRQGVEDIEVNGNVATVQFVESQDGAYLEALTPYEFTLTIPGFAPATYIYERPAFLENVRAVDSDASNGTVIFGTRDEDGDLETWTVNAQEGTDFETILGTAGTVAFNSDRDIVDFFETEEDVLYGAVTDVEFDGDTPVEIELNGEWYDLESGYTFRYQGDLGTSLVTNRGEENEDRTADYAKFVLNSSGEVAFYDAYDWSTSILVEEVTDEGVVTGFGLEEDLSDYTIVESGQTIGLSGVSRGDNLYYNTDAEYAEVYNDIVVGEINRIFAESIVVDGTEYNIDFGSTRYIDENGDVQVVEDATVFEQFEESGEPVSLYLNREGEITFVLGDLGDLIVGEDGAFLTADANAFTQGSRQILELSYTGTNEEDNTVALRVDQLTTVGINGTEYRKDRNGVTGFSLTDVDATAGTATFVIERSGDLDNITVSTDDYLSEDTVIEINTDSDDNIVGFNVLNDDLFQSGTGEESISLADVGQNFLNVGTFEDPTNIRVYNNTPVFLYDDNGVVDVYSWSEIEDFDTISAADVYHSNNNAGVADYLAVHTSATDVEDGEELDNAVIDRVWLSLIALRLLVFVLSSAVNLLHLRQRMLQTQKVDLTEAKS
;
A
#
# COMPACT_ATOMS: atom_id res chain seq x y z
N MET A 1 46.95 10.12 -21.25
CA MET A 1 47.90 10.99 -20.52
C MET A 1 49.15 10.19 -20.21
N THR A 2 50.36 10.77 -20.22
CA THR A 2 51.61 10.09 -19.83
C THR A 2 52.12 10.68 -18.53
N ASN A 3 52.37 9.84 -17.53
CA ASN A 3 52.83 10.26 -16.21
C ASN A 3 54.36 10.52 -16.17
N PRO A 4 54.89 11.09 -15.07
CA PRO A 4 56.32 11.39 -14.91
C PRO A 4 57.21 10.15 -15.02
N ASN A 5 56.67 8.95 -14.76
CA ASN A 5 57.37 7.67 -14.88
C ASN A 5 57.31 7.08 -16.31
N GLY A 6 56.70 7.78 -17.27
CA GLY A 6 56.56 7.35 -18.66
C GLY A 6 55.42 6.36 -18.93
N THR A 7 54.56 6.11 -17.93
CA THR A 7 53.40 5.23 -18.06
C THR A 7 52.21 5.99 -18.64
N ASN A 8 51.52 5.39 -19.61
CA ASN A 8 50.29 5.95 -20.14
C ASN A 8 49.11 5.60 -19.23
N VAL A 9 48.40 6.63 -18.76
CA VAL A 9 47.18 6.54 -17.98
C VAL A 9 46.01 7.04 -18.83
N PRO A 10 44.91 6.28 -18.95
CA PRO A 10 43.71 6.74 -19.63
C PRO A 10 43.01 7.83 -18.83
N VAL A 11 42.53 8.86 -19.53
CA VAL A 11 41.78 9.98 -18.96
C VAL A 11 40.57 10.23 -19.85
N VAL A 12 39.46 10.62 -19.24
CA VAL A 12 38.25 11.03 -19.96
C VAL A 12 38.60 12.24 -20.81
N ALA A 13 38.13 12.26 -22.05
CA ALA A 13 38.35 13.37 -22.96
C ALA A 13 37.66 14.62 -22.39
N GLN A 14 38.44 15.62 -22.01
CA GLN A 14 37.95 16.92 -21.58
C GLN A 14 38.29 18.01 -22.61
N ASP A 15 37.38 18.95 -22.82
CA ASP A 15 37.60 20.12 -23.66
C ASP A 15 38.50 21.13 -22.92
N ILE A 16 39.79 21.13 -23.25
CA ILE A 16 40.73 22.12 -22.72
C ILE A 16 40.68 23.36 -23.61
N GLU A 17 40.28 24.50 -23.04
CA GLU A 17 40.29 25.77 -23.77
C GLU A 17 41.70 26.14 -24.24
N ALA A 18 41.79 26.66 -25.48
CA ALA A 18 43.06 27.09 -26.04
C ALA A 18 43.67 28.25 -25.22
N GLY A 19 44.79 27.98 -24.56
CA GLY A 19 45.51 28.95 -23.74
C GLY A 19 45.27 28.83 -22.23
N ALA A 20 44.54 27.82 -21.77
CA ALA A 20 44.42 27.50 -20.35
C ALA A 20 45.80 27.18 -19.75
N THR A 21 46.09 27.76 -18.58
CA THR A 21 47.32 27.51 -17.80
C THR A 21 47.14 26.41 -16.76
N GLU A 22 45.91 25.96 -16.57
CA GLU A 22 45.49 24.91 -15.65
C GLU A 22 44.48 24.02 -16.38
N ALA A 23 44.46 22.73 -16.07
CA ALA A 23 43.52 21.78 -16.63
C ALA A 23 43.16 20.74 -15.56
N VAL A 24 41.89 20.35 -15.52
CA VAL A 24 41.40 19.25 -14.68
C VAL A 24 41.27 18.02 -15.57
N PHE A 25 41.77 16.89 -15.08
CA PHE A 25 41.69 15.61 -15.77
C PHE A 25 40.95 14.62 -14.90
N GLU A 26 39.94 13.98 -15.47
CA GLU A 26 39.26 12.86 -14.85
C GLU A 26 39.86 11.56 -15.39
N PHE A 27 40.32 10.69 -14.49
CA PHE A 27 40.90 9.41 -14.89
C PHE A 27 39.79 8.39 -15.13
N GLU A 28 39.89 7.59 -16.20
CA GLU A 28 38.93 6.50 -16.46
C GLU A 28 38.97 5.42 -15.36
N THR A 29 40.09 5.36 -14.62
CA THR A 29 40.25 4.52 -13.44
C THR A 29 40.94 5.37 -12.37
N PRO A 30 40.41 5.44 -11.14
CA PRO A 30 41.06 6.16 -10.05
C PRO A 30 42.52 5.74 -9.89
N LEU A 31 43.42 6.72 -9.83
CA LEU A 31 44.82 6.48 -9.52
C LEU A 31 44.99 6.38 -8.02
N SER A 32 45.76 5.38 -7.57
CA SER A 32 46.16 5.29 -6.15
C SER A 32 47.09 6.42 -5.72
N LEU A 33 47.80 7.05 -6.66
CA LEU A 33 48.69 8.18 -6.42
C LEU A 33 48.90 9.03 -7.68
N VAL A 34 48.75 10.35 -7.56
CA VAL A 34 49.11 11.29 -8.63
C VAL A 34 50.54 11.77 -8.45
N HIS A 35 51.48 11.17 -9.18
CA HIS A 35 52.90 11.50 -9.05
C HIS A 35 53.23 12.97 -9.36
N ALA A 36 54.09 13.61 -8.55
CA ALA A 36 54.64 14.93 -8.88
C ALA A 36 55.57 14.86 -10.09
N GLY A 37 55.69 15.99 -10.80
CA GLY A 37 56.53 16.14 -11.98
C GLY A 37 55.75 16.48 -13.24
N THR A 38 56.40 16.32 -14.40
CA THR A 38 55.81 16.71 -15.69
C THR A 38 54.97 15.57 -16.26
N TRP A 39 53.68 15.83 -16.40
CA TRP A 39 52.72 15.00 -17.11
C TRP A 39 52.53 15.50 -18.53
N THR A 40 52.41 14.59 -19.50
CA THR A 40 52.15 14.97 -20.90
C THR A 40 50.75 14.53 -21.33
N VAL A 41 49.93 15.48 -21.78
CA VAL A 41 48.61 15.21 -22.37
C VAL A 41 48.57 15.76 -23.78
N ASN A 42 48.43 14.89 -24.78
CA ASN A 42 48.38 15.27 -26.20
C ASN A 42 49.57 16.15 -26.65
N GLY A 43 50.76 15.96 -26.05
CA GLY A 43 51.97 16.73 -26.35
C GLY A 43 52.09 18.07 -25.62
N VAL A 44 51.17 18.38 -24.71
CA VAL A 44 51.23 19.53 -23.79
C VAL A 44 51.73 19.05 -22.43
N GLU A 45 52.68 19.77 -21.85
CA GLU A 45 53.27 19.49 -20.54
C GLU A 45 52.50 20.21 -19.42
N TYR A 46 52.13 19.47 -18.39
CA TYR A 46 51.53 19.96 -17.14
C TYR A 46 52.42 19.56 -15.97
N VAL A 47 52.61 20.44 -14.99
CA VAL A 47 53.44 20.14 -13.81
C VAL A 47 52.53 19.92 -12.62
N VAL A 48 52.65 18.75 -12.00
CA VAL A 48 52.07 18.46 -10.69
C VAL A 48 53.12 18.78 -9.64
N ASP A 49 52.81 19.69 -8.73
CA ASP A 49 53.72 20.09 -7.66
C ASP A 49 53.94 18.96 -6.66
N PHE A 50 55.12 18.95 -6.04
CA PHE A 50 55.40 18.05 -4.92
C PHE A 50 54.52 18.40 -3.73
N GLY A 51 53.95 17.39 -3.10
CA GLY A 51 53.01 17.52 -2.01
C GLY A 51 53.11 16.37 -1.00
N ILE A 52 52.73 16.68 0.23
CA ILE A 52 52.39 15.68 1.23
C ILE A 52 50.95 15.24 0.92
N VAL A 53 50.74 13.94 0.79
CA VAL A 53 49.47 13.31 0.42
C VAL A 53 48.66 12.97 1.67
N SER A 54 49.31 12.35 2.66
CA SER A 54 48.68 12.03 3.94
C SER A 54 49.71 12.08 5.07
N VAL A 55 49.20 12.24 6.29
CA VAL A 55 49.95 12.08 7.54
C VAL A 55 49.08 11.25 8.46
N GLU A 56 49.64 10.21 9.07
CA GLU A 56 48.92 9.30 9.97
C GLU A 56 49.80 8.94 11.17
N THR A 57 49.24 8.85 12.37
CA THR A 57 49.99 8.41 13.56
C THR A 57 50.15 6.90 13.59
N LEU A 58 51.37 6.42 13.88
CA LEU A 58 51.70 5.00 14.03
C LEU A 58 51.64 4.52 15.49
N ASP A 59 51.42 5.44 16.44
CA ASP A 59 51.24 5.13 17.86
C ASP A 59 50.19 6.04 18.51
N ASN A 60 49.67 5.60 19.66
CA ASN A 60 48.65 6.32 20.42
C ASN A 60 49.16 7.57 21.16
N GLN A 61 50.48 7.75 21.26
CA GLN A 61 51.10 8.91 21.90
C GLN A 61 51.31 10.07 20.92
N GLY A 62 51.17 9.82 19.61
CA GLY A 62 51.52 10.75 18.55
C GLY A 62 53.02 10.99 18.45
N GLN A 63 53.85 10.04 18.92
CA GLN A 63 55.30 10.14 18.88
C GLN A 63 55.83 9.88 17.47
N VAL A 64 55.24 8.94 16.75
CA VAL A 64 55.64 8.53 15.42
C VAL A 64 54.48 8.73 14.45
N VAL A 65 54.75 9.35 13.30
CA VAL A 65 53.81 9.46 12.19
C VAL A 65 54.41 8.91 10.90
N GLU A 66 53.55 8.36 10.04
CA GLU A 66 53.83 8.12 8.64
C GLU A 66 53.41 9.34 7.82
N VAL A 67 54.25 9.75 6.87
CA VAL A 67 54.00 10.84 5.94
C VAL A 67 54.15 10.30 4.53
N VAL A 68 53.07 10.32 3.75
CA VAL A 68 53.07 9.87 2.36
C VAL A 68 53.24 11.08 1.45
N PHE A 69 54.08 10.95 0.43
CA PHE A 69 54.32 11.97 -0.58
C PHE A 69 53.81 11.52 -1.94
N ASN A 70 53.55 12.51 -2.80
CA ASN A 70 53.22 12.25 -4.18
C ASN A 70 54.46 12.05 -5.08
N ALA A 71 55.65 11.94 -4.51
CA ALA A 71 56.88 11.62 -5.24
C ALA A 71 57.85 10.82 -4.37
N GLU A 72 58.74 10.07 -5.01
CA GLU A 72 59.86 9.47 -4.28
C GLU A 72 60.80 10.55 -3.76
N VAL A 73 61.28 10.36 -2.54
CA VAL A 73 62.24 11.25 -1.89
C VAL A 73 63.40 10.40 -1.40
N ASP A 74 64.63 10.78 -1.76
CA ASP A 74 65.82 9.99 -1.39
C ASP A 74 66.19 10.13 0.10
N GLU A 75 66.08 11.35 0.63
CA GLU A 75 66.47 11.68 2.00
C GLU A 75 65.75 12.96 2.47
N ILE A 76 65.29 12.97 3.72
CA ILE A 76 64.76 14.16 4.38
C ILE A 76 65.49 14.34 5.70
N ALA A 77 66.22 15.44 5.83
CA ALA A 77 66.85 15.79 7.11
C ALA A 77 65.80 16.36 8.09
N PRO A 78 65.90 16.13 9.41
CA PRO A 78 64.94 16.64 10.40
C PRO A 78 64.70 18.17 10.36
N ASN A 79 65.67 18.95 9.89
CA ASN A 79 65.52 20.40 9.74
C ASN A 79 64.75 20.84 8.48
N ASN A 80 64.49 19.92 7.54
CA ASN A 80 63.70 20.16 6.34
C ASN A 80 62.19 20.07 6.60
N LEU A 81 61.79 19.40 7.69
CA LEU A 81 60.41 19.33 8.15
C LEU A 81 60.19 20.27 9.34
N VAL A 82 59.18 21.13 9.23
CA VAL A 82 58.73 22.00 10.31
C VAL A 82 57.30 21.64 10.64
N VAL A 83 57.08 21.15 11.87
CA VAL A 83 55.75 20.85 12.39
C VAL A 83 55.38 21.89 13.44
N ARG A 84 54.21 22.50 13.29
CA ARG A 84 53.70 23.53 14.22
C ARG A 84 52.26 23.26 14.57
N ASN A 85 51.90 23.46 15.82
CA ASN A 85 50.49 23.57 16.19
C ASN A 85 49.89 24.74 15.38
N ALA A 86 48.84 24.47 14.61
CA ALA A 86 48.29 25.42 13.64
C ALA A 86 47.69 26.66 14.35
N ASN A 87 47.18 26.46 15.58
CA ASN A 87 46.55 27.49 16.40
C ASN A 87 47.58 28.34 17.15
N THR A 88 48.48 27.71 17.89
CA THR A 88 49.44 28.41 18.78
C THR A 88 50.74 28.80 18.09
N ARG A 89 51.02 28.20 16.91
CA ARG A 89 52.28 28.31 16.15
C ARG A 89 53.52 27.80 16.90
N VAL A 90 53.33 27.14 18.05
CA VAL A 90 54.39 26.44 18.79
C VAL A 90 54.93 25.30 17.93
N ARG A 91 56.25 25.14 17.91
CA ARG A 91 56.94 24.14 17.07
C ARG A 91 57.05 22.81 17.83
N GLN A 92 56.66 21.72 17.17
CA GLN A 92 57.00 20.36 17.61
C GLN A 92 58.40 20.00 17.11
N GLY A 93 59.25 19.50 18.00
CA GLY A 93 60.60 19.05 17.65
C GLY A 93 60.56 17.74 16.88
N VAL A 94 61.29 17.64 15.77
CA VAL A 94 61.49 16.38 15.03
C VAL A 94 62.82 15.77 15.48
N GLU A 95 62.79 14.53 15.95
CA GLU A 95 63.95 13.77 16.40
C GLU A 95 64.64 13.08 15.22
N ASP A 96 63.87 12.31 14.45
CA ASP A 96 64.38 11.48 13.35
C ASP A 96 63.36 11.39 12.20
N ILE A 97 63.88 11.14 10.99
CA ILE A 97 63.06 10.89 9.79
C ILE A 97 63.69 9.74 9.01
N GLU A 98 62.96 8.64 8.84
CA GLU A 98 63.34 7.50 7.99
C GLU A 98 62.50 7.52 6.71
N VAL A 99 63.15 7.54 5.54
CA VAL A 99 62.46 7.62 4.24
C VAL A 99 62.59 6.30 3.49
N ASN A 100 61.46 5.81 2.96
CA ASN A 100 61.38 4.63 2.13
C ASN A 100 60.53 4.91 0.88
N GLY A 101 61.18 5.40 -0.18
CA GLY A 101 60.52 5.75 -1.44
C GLY A 101 59.67 7.02 -1.28
N ASN A 102 58.35 6.88 -1.40
CA ASN A 102 57.40 7.98 -1.24
C ASN A 102 56.77 8.05 0.16
N VAL A 103 57.27 7.28 1.12
CA VAL A 103 56.79 7.25 2.50
C VAL A 103 57.92 7.64 3.44
N ALA A 104 57.64 8.42 4.48
CA ALA A 104 58.57 8.70 5.56
C ALA A 104 57.96 8.49 6.94
N THR A 105 58.71 7.85 7.83
CA THR A 105 58.41 7.74 9.25
C THR A 105 59.09 8.88 9.98
N VAL A 106 58.32 9.70 10.70
CA VAL A 106 58.81 10.88 11.44
C VAL A 106 58.61 10.64 12.93
N GLN A 107 59.69 10.71 13.70
CA GLN A 107 59.65 10.62 15.16
C GLN A 107 59.79 12.01 15.78
N PHE A 108 58.95 12.33 16.76
CA PHE A 108 58.94 13.61 17.47
C PHE A 108 59.70 13.56 18.80
N VAL A 109 60.30 14.70 19.15
CA VAL A 109 60.85 14.96 20.48
C VAL A 109 59.70 15.26 21.43
N GLU A 110 59.72 14.69 22.64
CA GLU A 110 58.77 15.00 23.70
C GLU A 110 58.78 16.50 24.07
N SER A 111 57.61 17.12 24.20
CA SER A 111 57.49 18.52 24.62
C SER A 111 57.81 18.69 26.12
N GLN A 112 57.90 19.94 26.60
CA GLN A 112 58.19 20.20 28.02
C GLN A 112 57.11 19.68 28.97
N ASP A 113 55.89 19.50 28.45
CA ASP A 113 54.74 19.00 29.20
C ASP A 113 54.54 17.48 29.02
N GLY A 114 55.49 16.80 28.36
CA GLY A 114 55.46 15.35 28.17
C GLY A 114 54.64 14.87 26.96
N ALA A 115 54.19 15.78 26.10
CA ALA A 115 53.32 15.47 24.96
C ALA A 115 54.08 15.50 23.62
N TYR A 116 53.69 14.64 22.68
CA TYR A 116 54.15 14.68 21.28
C TYR A 116 53.13 15.45 20.43
N LEU A 117 52.51 14.83 19.42
CA LEU A 117 51.33 15.40 18.76
C LEU A 117 50.09 15.09 19.57
N GLU A 118 49.48 16.10 20.19
CA GLU A 118 48.23 15.98 20.96
C GLU A 118 47.02 15.60 20.07
N ALA A 119 46.10 14.79 20.59
CA ALA A 119 44.82 14.52 19.92
C ALA A 119 43.97 15.79 19.79
N LEU A 120 43.10 15.83 18.77
CA LEU A 120 42.16 16.92 18.50
C LEU A 120 42.85 18.28 18.33
N THR A 121 44.14 18.26 17.99
CA THR A 121 44.96 19.44 17.82
C THR A 121 45.54 19.44 16.41
N PRO A 122 45.23 20.46 15.59
CA PRO A 122 45.74 20.53 14.23
C PRO A 122 47.20 20.96 14.22
N TYR A 123 48.03 20.26 13.45
CA TYR A 123 49.44 20.54 13.21
C TYR A 123 49.69 20.79 11.71
N GLU A 124 50.35 21.90 11.41
CA GLU A 124 50.83 22.26 10.08
C GLU A 124 52.21 21.65 9.86
N PHE A 125 52.29 20.69 8.93
CA PHE A 125 53.51 20.10 8.42
C PHE A 125 53.99 20.92 7.23
N THR A 126 55.18 21.51 7.32
CA THR A 126 55.82 22.22 6.20
C THR A 126 57.12 21.51 5.85
N LEU A 127 57.17 20.91 4.66
CA LEU A 127 58.34 20.18 4.16
C LEU A 127 59.04 20.99 3.06
N THR A 128 60.36 21.15 3.19
CA THR A 128 61.20 21.82 2.19
C THR A 128 62.21 20.84 1.62
N ILE A 129 62.04 20.46 0.36
CA ILE A 129 63.00 19.63 -0.38
C ILE A 129 63.71 20.49 -1.44
N PRO A 130 65.05 20.46 -1.54
CA PRO A 130 65.77 21.19 -2.59
C PRO A 130 65.26 20.82 -3.99
N GLY A 131 64.86 21.84 -4.77
CA GLY A 131 64.36 21.64 -6.14
C GLY A 131 62.84 21.61 -6.26
N PHE A 132 62.11 21.53 -5.15
CA PHE A 132 60.65 21.62 -5.11
C PHE A 132 60.19 22.87 -4.35
N ALA A 133 58.96 23.31 -4.63
CA ALA A 133 58.29 24.28 -3.76
C ALA A 133 58.00 23.64 -2.38
N PRO A 134 57.94 24.44 -1.30
CA PRO A 134 57.55 23.91 0.00
C PRO A 134 56.15 23.28 -0.05
N ALA A 135 56.03 22.07 0.48
CA ALA A 135 54.75 21.39 0.63
C ALA A 135 54.19 21.63 2.04
N THR A 136 52.88 21.88 2.14
CA THR A 136 52.18 22.06 3.41
C THR A 136 51.02 21.10 3.54
N TYR A 137 50.83 20.54 4.73
CA TYR A 137 49.70 19.67 5.07
C TYR A 137 49.23 19.96 6.49
N ILE A 138 47.91 20.00 6.71
CA ILE A 138 47.34 20.12 8.05
C ILE A 138 46.88 18.74 8.47
N TYR A 139 47.46 18.24 9.54
CA TYR A 139 47.11 16.97 10.14
C TYR A 139 46.56 17.20 11.53
N GLU A 140 45.43 16.58 11.84
CA GLU A 140 44.91 16.49 13.19
C GLU A 140 44.90 15.03 13.60
N ARG A 141 45.53 14.72 14.73
CA ARG A 141 45.47 13.38 15.29
C ARG A 141 44.07 13.15 15.88
N PRO A 142 43.35 12.10 15.50
CA PRO A 142 42.05 11.82 16.10
C PRO A 142 42.19 11.49 17.58
N ALA A 143 41.10 11.70 18.33
CA ALA A 143 40.90 11.05 19.61
C ALA A 143 40.19 9.71 19.40
N PHE A 144 40.32 8.82 20.37
CA PHE A 144 39.74 7.47 20.32
C PHE A 144 38.80 7.28 21.52
N LEU A 145 37.63 6.72 21.25
CA LEU A 145 36.77 6.10 22.25
C LEU A 145 36.96 4.60 22.12
N GLU A 146 37.56 3.96 23.13
CA GLU A 146 37.87 2.53 23.11
C GLU A 146 36.80 1.73 23.87
N ASN A 147 36.41 0.57 23.33
CA ASN A 147 35.42 -0.34 23.94
C ASN A 147 34.08 0.34 24.25
N VAL A 148 33.61 1.18 23.33
CA VAL A 148 32.32 1.84 23.46
C VAL A 148 31.29 1.16 22.57
N ARG A 149 30.02 1.23 22.96
CA ARG A 149 28.89 0.71 22.18
C ARG A 149 28.05 1.86 21.64
N ALA A 150 27.59 1.78 20.40
CA ALA A 150 26.58 2.71 19.90
C ALA A 150 25.27 2.44 20.65
N VAL A 151 24.86 3.35 21.53
CA VAL A 151 23.68 3.18 22.38
C VAL A 151 22.46 3.92 21.85
N ASP A 152 22.67 4.92 20.99
CA ASP A 152 21.60 5.70 20.37
C ASP A 152 22.13 6.38 19.09
N SER A 153 21.22 6.84 18.24
CA SER A 153 21.52 7.49 16.96
C SER A 153 20.40 8.43 16.55
N ASP A 154 20.77 9.50 15.85
CA ASP A 154 19.84 10.46 15.28
C ASP A 154 20.22 10.70 13.82
N ALA A 155 19.49 10.05 12.91
CA ALA A 155 19.74 10.13 11.48
C ALA A 155 19.49 11.55 10.94
N SER A 156 18.47 12.24 11.46
CA SER A 156 18.11 13.61 11.07
C SER A 156 19.20 14.63 11.42
N ASN A 157 19.86 14.47 12.56
CA ASN A 157 21.00 15.29 12.96
C ASN A 157 22.35 14.73 12.50
N GLY A 158 22.38 13.53 11.93
CA GLY A 158 23.60 12.88 11.46
C GLY A 158 24.57 12.52 12.59
N THR A 159 24.06 12.07 13.75
CA THR A 159 24.89 11.80 14.94
C THR A 159 24.69 10.40 15.51
N VAL A 160 25.74 9.87 16.13
CA VAL A 160 25.71 8.61 16.89
C VAL A 160 26.16 8.90 18.32
N ILE A 161 25.49 8.28 19.28
CA ILE A 161 25.82 8.34 20.69
C ILE A 161 26.48 7.03 21.09
N PHE A 162 27.74 7.10 21.47
CA PHE A 162 28.48 5.97 22.02
C PHE A 162 28.45 6.00 23.54
N GLY A 163 28.34 4.84 24.19
CA GLY A 163 28.30 4.72 25.63
C GLY A 163 29.20 3.61 26.17
N THR A 164 29.65 3.79 27.41
CA THR A 164 30.25 2.74 28.25
C THR A 164 29.68 2.85 29.66
N ARG A 165 29.61 1.74 30.40
CA ARG A 165 29.27 1.78 31.81
C ARG A 165 30.51 1.97 32.67
N ASP A 166 30.40 2.78 33.72
CA ASP A 166 31.45 2.96 34.71
C ASP A 166 31.44 1.85 35.79
N GLU A 167 32.34 1.95 36.78
CA GLU A 167 32.44 0.96 37.87
C GLU A 167 31.16 0.90 38.76
N ASP A 168 30.36 1.96 38.76
CA ASP A 168 29.11 2.07 39.51
C ASP A 168 27.90 1.62 38.65
N GLY A 169 28.11 1.36 37.35
CA GLY A 169 27.11 0.91 36.39
C GLY A 169 26.40 2.04 35.64
N ASP A 170 26.78 3.29 35.89
CA ASP A 170 26.21 4.47 35.24
C ASP A 170 26.72 4.57 33.79
N LEU A 171 25.84 4.95 32.86
CA LEU A 171 26.16 5.08 31.44
C LEU A 171 26.83 6.44 31.16
N GLU A 172 28.11 6.44 30.80
CA GLU A 172 28.83 7.59 30.28
C GLU A 172 28.70 7.62 28.75
N THR A 173 28.28 8.75 28.17
CA THR A 173 27.99 8.86 26.74
C THR A 173 28.78 9.97 26.02
N TRP A 174 29.02 9.75 24.73
CA TRP A 174 29.68 10.67 23.81
C TRP A 174 28.92 10.76 22.49
N THR A 175 28.51 11.97 22.11
CA THR A 175 27.90 12.24 20.81
C THR A 175 28.97 12.66 19.80
N VAL A 176 29.00 11.97 18.66
CA VAL A 176 29.87 12.22 17.50
C VAL A 176 29.03 12.34 16.22
N ASN A 177 29.54 13.04 15.21
CA ASN A 177 28.88 13.17 13.92
C ASN A 177 29.25 11.96 13.05
N ALA A 178 28.24 11.32 12.47
CA ALA A 178 28.40 10.21 11.56
C ALA A 178 28.99 10.67 10.22
N GLN A 179 29.59 9.73 9.50
CA GLN A 179 30.02 9.99 8.12
C GLN A 179 28.78 10.05 7.22
N GLU A 180 28.88 10.80 6.12
CA GLU A 180 27.82 10.82 5.11
C GLU A 180 27.60 9.40 4.57
N GLY A 181 26.34 8.96 4.53
CA GLY A 181 25.97 7.60 4.09
C GLY A 181 26.13 6.51 5.16
N THR A 182 26.41 6.87 6.42
CA THR A 182 26.31 5.93 7.54
C THR A 182 24.91 5.32 7.63
N ASP A 183 24.84 4.00 7.71
CA ASP A 183 23.62 3.27 8.08
C ASP A 183 23.52 3.23 9.61
N PHE A 184 22.65 4.08 10.16
CA PHE A 184 22.48 4.24 11.59
C PHE A 184 21.92 2.97 12.24
N GLU A 185 20.98 2.30 11.57
CA GLU A 185 20.45 1.02 12.04
C GLU A 185 21.57 -0.02 12.14
N THR A 186 22.43 -0.14 11.13
CA THR A 186 23.55 -1.11 11.16
C THR A 186 24.50 -0.83 12.33
N ILE A 187 24.93 0.43 12.52
CA ILE A 187 25.87 0.79 13.59
C ILE A 187 25.25 0.67 14.98
N LEU A 188 23.96 0.98 15.12
CA LEU A 188 23.30 1.01 16.41
C LEU A 188 23.45 -0.34 17.15
N GLY A 189 23.82 -0.27 18.42
CA GLY A 189 24.04 -1.44 19.24
C GLY A 189 25.39 -2.12 19.05
N THR A 190 26.20 -1.79 18.05
CA THR A 190 27.53 -2.40 17.85
C THR A 190 28.59 -1.82 18.78
N ALA A 191 29.55 -2.64 19.22
CA ALA A 191 30.69 -2.21 20.02
C ALA A 191 31.98 -2.08 19.22
N GLY A 192 32.83 -1.11 19.56
CA GLY A 192 34.08 -0.91 18.84
C GLY A 192 34.98 0.18 19.40
N THR A 193 35.95 0.56 18.58
CA THR A 193 36.78 1.75 18.80
C THR A 193 36.45 2.83 17.78
N VAL A 194 36.07 4.01 18.25
CA VAL A 194 35.68 5.14 17.40
C VAL A 194 36.80 6.17 17.38
N ALA A 195 37.30 6.51 16.19
CA ALA A 195 38.24 7.60 16.00
C ALA A 195 37.48 8.85 15.52
N PHE A 196 37.69 10.00 16.17
CA PHE A 196 37.00 11.24 15.82
C PHE A 196 37.91 12.48 15.85
N ASN A 197 37.55 13.49 15.07
CA ASN A 197 38.27 14.77 14.95
C ASN A 197 37.76 15.83 15.96
N SER A 198 38.34 17.03 15.94
CA SER A 198 37.99 18.12 16.88
C SER A 198 36.60 18.72 16.64
N ASP A 199 36.05 18.54 15.44
CA ASP A 199 34.65 18.86 15.08
C ASP A 199 33.68 17.74 15.49
N ARG A 200 34.21 16.63 16.03
CA ARG A 200 33.52 15.38 16.42
C ARG A 200 33.03 14.52 15.27
N ASP A 201 33.53 14.72 14.06
CA ASP A 201 33.25 13.80 12.96
C ASP A 201 34.01 12.49 13.16
N ILE A 202 33.31 11.38 12.95
CA ILE A 202 33.93 10.05 12.90
C ILE A 202 34.88 10.01 11.69
N VAL A 203 36.15 9.73 11.94
CA VAL A 203 37.15 9.54 10.88
C VAL A 203 37.42 8.06 10.61
N ASP A 204 37.19 7.19 11.61
CA ASP A 204 37.32 5.75 11.48
C ASP A 204 36.50 5.04 12.57
N PHE A 205 36.03 3.82 12.28
CA PHE A 205 35.29 2.98 13.22
C PHE A 205 35.71 1.52 13.10
N PHE A 206 36.26 0.98 14.18
CA PHE A 206 36.72 -0.41 14.27
C PHE A 206 35.70 -1.22 15.07
N GLU A 207 34.79 -1.86 14.35
CA GLU A 207 33.78 -2.74 14.92
C GLU A 207 34.41 -3.99 15.52
N THR A 208 33.84 -4.44 16.64
CA THR A 208 34.07 -5.77 17.19
C THR A 208 33.26 -6.77 16.38
N GLU A 209 33.79 -7.98 16.17
CA GLU A 209 32.99 -9.06 15.59
C GLU A 209 31.88 -9.45 16.59
N GLU A 210 30.64 -9.06 16.28
CA GLU A 210 29.43 -9.34 17.05
C GLU A 210 28.36 -9.91 16.11
N ASP A 211 27.51 -10.78 16.63
CA ASP A 211 26.38 -11.34 15.88
C ASP A 211 25.14 -10.49 16.13
N VAL A 212 24.43 -10.14 15.05
CA VAL A 212 23.19 -9.36 15.12
C VAL A 212 22.02 -10.23 14.70
N LEU A 213 20.99 -10.27 15.54
CA LEU A 213 19.76 -11.05 15.32
C LEU A 213 18.55 -10.13 15.32
N TYR A 214 17.53 -10.51 14.55
CA TYR A 214 16.27 -9.77 14.44
C TYR A 214 15.09 -10.73 14.59
N GLY A 215 14.05 -10.33 15.31
CA GLY A 215 12.90 -11.19 15.57
C GLY A 215 11.85 -10.54 16.44
N ALA A 216 10.80 -11.28 16.77
CA ALA A 216 9.83 -10.91 17.79
C ALA A 216 10.24 -11.49 19.15
N VAL A 217 9.94 -10.74 20.21
CA VAL A 217 10.24 -11.10 21.59
C VAL A 217 8.95 -11.57 22.24
N THR A 218 8.88 -12.87 22.54
CA THR A 218 7.66 -13.52 23.02
C THR A 218 7.64 -13.78 24.51
N ASP A 219 8.81 -13.82 25.17
CA ASP A 219 8.92 -14.12 26.60
C ASP A 219 10.24 -13.61 27.21
N VAL A 220 10.26 -13.44 28.54
CA VAL A 220 11.43 -13.00 29.34
C VAL A 220 11.51 -13.84 30.62
N GLU A 221 12.66 -14.46 30.90
CA GLU A 221 12.87 -15.22 32.13
C GLU A 221 13.52 -14.37 33.23
N PHE A 222 13.07 -14.55 34.47
CA PHE A 222 13.52 -13.78 35.64
C PHE A 222 14.11 -14.66 36.76
N ASP A 223 15.25 -14.22 37.32
CA ASP A 223 15.73 -14.66 38.63
C ASP A 223 15.34 -13.62 39.69
N GLY A 224 14.17 -13.83 40.31
CA GLY A 224 13.56 -12.85 41.20
C GLY A 224 12.99 -11.67 40.42
N ASP A 225 13.54 -10.47 40.63
CA ASP A 225 13.15 -9.23 39.93
C ASP A 225 14.14 -8.85 38.82
N THR A 226 15.10 -9.73 38.50
CA THR A 226 16.15 -9.46 37.52
C THR A 226 15.92 -10.32 36.28
N PRO A 227 15.78 -9.73 35.08
CA PRO A 227 15.71 -10.51 33.85
C PRO A 227 17.06 -11.17 33.61
N VAL A 228 17.05 -12.45 33.22
CA VAL A 228 18.26 -13.27 33.02
C VAL A 228 18.36 -13.84 31.61
N GLU A 229 17.23 -14.21 31.00
CA GLU A 229 17.17 -14.70 29.63
C GLU A 229 15.99 -14.06 28.90
N ILE A 230 16.06 -14.01 27.57
CA ILE A 230 15.03 -13.45 26.71
C ILE A 230 14.82 -14.34 25.48
N GLU A 231 13.56 -14.52 25.09
CA GLU A 231 13.18 -15.32 23.93
C GLU A 231 13.07 -14.45 22.66
N LEU A 232 13.72 -14.86 21.58
CA LEU A 232 13.62 -14.25 20.25
C LEU A 232 13.25 -15.33 19.23
N ASN A 233 12.09 -15.19 18.58
CA ASN A 233 11.56 -16.18 17.63
C ASN A 233 11.54 -17.64 18.17
N GLY A 234 11.26 -17.82 19.47
CA GLY A 234 11.23 -19.14 20.13
C GLY A 234 12.60 -19.70 20.56
N GLU A 235 13.68 -18.95 20.42
CA GLU A 235 15.01 -19.30 20.92
C GLU A 235 15.42 -18.41 22.11
N TRP A 236 15.99 -19.01 23.15
CA TRP A 236 16.36 -18.33 24.39
C TRP A 236 17.82 -17.87 24.40
N TYR A 237 18.05 -16.65 24.87
CA TYR A 237 19.36 -16.00 24.93
C TYR A 237 19.64 -15.43 26.32
N ASP A 238 20.84 -15.70 26.85
CA ASP A 238 21.34 -15.11 28.10
C ASP A 238 21.52 -13.58 27.95
N LEU A 239 21.13 -12.80 28.97
CA LEU A 239 21.37 -11.36 29.01
C LEU A 239 22.75 -11.04 29.61
N GLU A 240 23.54 -10.19 28.94
CA GLU A 240 24.80 -9.71 29.49
C GLU A 240 24.55 -8.83 30.73
N SER A 241 25.40 -8.95 31.75
CA SER A 241 25.34 -8.05 32.89
C SER A 241 25.56 -6.60 32.47
N GLY A 242 24.54 -5.76 32.62
CA GLY A 242 24.61 -4.36 32.21
C GLY A 242 24.34 -4.14 30.71
N TYR A 243 23.63 -5.06 30.05
CA TYR A 243 23.11 -4.84 28.69
C TYR A 243 22.45 -3.46 28.53
N THR A 244 22.46 -2.96 27.29
CA THR A 244 21.76 -1.74 26.91
C THR A 244 20.39 -2.11 26.38
N PHE A 245 19.36 -1.40 26.84
CA PHE A 245 17.97 -1.63 26.50
C PHE A 245 17.36 -0.36 25.92
N ARG A 246 16.75 -0.49 24.76
CA ARG A 246 15.90 0.52 24.13
C ARG A 246 14.54 -0.08 23.83
N TYR A 247 13.49 0.72 23.99
CA TYR A 247 12.13 0.31 23.68
C TYR A 247 11.33 1.48 23.17
N GLN A 248 10.73 1.32 21.99
CA GLN A 248 10.04 2.38 21.27
C GLN A 248 10.94 3.61 21.06
N GLY A 249 12.20 3.37 20.67
CA GLY A 249 13.22 4.40 20.46
C GLY A 249 13.87 4.96 21.72
N ASP A 250 13.24 4.83 22.89
CA ASP A 250 13.74 5.40 24.14
C ASP A 250 14.76 4.49 24.85
N LEU A 251 15.90 5.07 25.26
CA LEU A 251 16.85 4.42 26.15
C LEU A 251 16.24 4.15 27.52
N GLY A 252 16.15 2.87 27.90
CA GLY A 252 15.66 2.44 29.20
C GLY A 252 16.73 1.75 30.05
N THR A 253 16.32 1.32 31.24
CA THR A 253 17.22 0.66 32.22
C THR A 253 16.72 -0.71 32.67
N SER A 254 15.58 -1.18 32.16
CA SER A 254 15.01 -2.48 32.54
C SER A 254 13.97 -2.96 31.54
N LEU A 255 13.95 -4.29 31.31
CA LEU A 255 12.87 -5.03 30.65
C LEU A 255 11.58 -5.11 31.50
N VAL A 256 11.54 -4.51 32.70
CA VAL A 256 10.37 -4.51 33.58
C VAL A 256 9.67 -3.15 33.55
N THR A 257 8.38 -3.12 33.21
CA THR A 257 7.49 -2.01 33.60
C THR A 257 6.99 -2.21 35.02
N ASN A 258 7.30 -1.26 35.92
CA ASN A 258 6.65 -1.19 37.23
C ASN A 258 5.20 -0.66 37.06
N ARG A 259 4.29 -1.48 36.54
CA ARG A 259 2.86 -1.13 36.38
C ARG A 259 1.96 -1.84 37.40
N GLY A 260 2.43 -2.13 38.61
CA GLY A 260 1.58 -2.74 39.65
C GLY A 260 2.36 -3.46 40.76
N GLU A 261 1.74 -4.48 41.34
CA GLU A 261 2.39 -5.46 42.26
C GLU A 261 2.94 -6.70 41.51
N GLU A 262 2.81 -6.75 40.17
CA GLU A 262 3.30 -7.83 39.31
C GLU A 262 4.21 -7.22 38.22
N ASN A 263 5.33 -7.88 37.94
CA ASN A 263 6.19 -7.56 36.81
C ASN A 263 5.44 -8.06 35.56
N GLU A 264 5.21 -7.19 34.58
CA GLU A 264 4.70 -7.59 33.25
C GLU A 264 5.90 -7.77 32.33
N ASP A 265 5.92 -8.89 31.60
CA ASP A 265 6.94 -9.21 30.61
C ASP A 265 6.85 -8.19 29.47
N ARG A 266 7.98 -7.58 29.09
CA ARG A 266 8.04 -6.70 27.91
C ARG A 266 8.36 -7.53 26.68
N THR A 267 7.31 -8.01 26.03
CA THR A 267 7.34 -8.56 24.68
C THR A 267 7.43 -7.43 23.65
N ALA A 268 7.75 -7.77 22.40
CA ALA A 268 7.82 -6.80 21.30
C ALA A 268 7.65 -7.50 19.95
N ASP A 269 6.94 -6.87 19.02
CA ASP A 269 6.70 -7.40 17.67
C ASP A 269 7.98 -7.42 16.81
N TYR A 270 8.93 -6.55 17.14
CA TYR A 270 10.28 -6.50 16.55
C TYR A 270 11.32 -6.15 17.59
N ALA A 271 12.46 -6.82 17.52
CA ALA A 271 13.64 -6.53 18.28
C ALA A 271 14.90 -6.83 17.48
N LYS A 272 15.91 -6.02 17.72
CA LYS A 272 17.31 -6.22 17.34
C LYS A 272 18.12 -6.61 18.56
N PHE A 273 18.78 -7.77 18.50
CA PHE A 273 19.77 -8.19 19.48
C PHE A 273 21.17 -8.06 18.91
N VAL A 274 22.10 -7.55 19.71
CA VAL A 274 23.54 -7.66 19.42
C VAL A 274 24.16 -8.54 20.49
N LEU A 275 24.72 -9.66 20.04
CA LEU A 275 25.36 -10.66 20.89
C LEU A 275 26.84 -10.36 21.05
N ASN A 276 27.32 -10.41 22.28
CA ASN A 276 28.75 -10.32 22.55
C ASN A 276 29.47 -11.63 22.14
N SER A 277 30.80 -11.65 22.26
CA SER A 277 31.61 -12.83 21.92
C SER A 277 31.32 -14.12 22.72
N SER A 278 30.56 -14.03 23.82
CA SER A 278 30.08 -15.17 24.61
C SER A 278 28.71 -15.67 24.15
N GLY A 279 28.03 -14.98 23.23
CA GLY A 279 26.68 -15.27 22.78
C GLY A 279 25.58 -14.68 23.68
N GLU A 280 25.92 -13.79 24.61
CA GLU A 280 24.96 -13.11 25.50
C GLU A 280 24.48 -11.80 24.86
N VAL A 281 23.24 -11.41 25.09
CA VAL A 281 22.64 -10.17 24.57
C VAL A 281 23.24 -8.96 25.29
N ALA A 282 24.05 -8.20 24.57
CA ALA A 282 24.70 -6.99 25.06
C ALA A 282 23.89 -5.72 24.76
N PHE A 283 23.07 -5.78 23.72
CA PHE A 283 22.20 -4.71 23.28
C PHE A 283 20.87 -5.28 22.79
N TYR A 284 19.80 -4.59 23.19
CA TYR A 284 18.42 -4.86 22.84
C TYR A 284 17.80 -3.54 22.41
N ASP A 285 17.23 -3.49 21.21
CA ASP A 285 16.35 -2.41 20.76
C ASP A 285 15.08 -3.01 20.17
N ALA A 286 13.91 -2.56 20.63
CA ALA A 286 12.65 -3.22 20.31
C ALA A 286 11.47 -2.26 20.21
N TYR A 287 10.48 -2.68 19.44
CA TYR A 287 9.33 -1.90 19.04
C TYR A 287 8.11 -2.81 18.98
N ASP A 288 6.99 -2.32 19.52
CA ASP A 288 5.67 -2.88 19.21
C ASP A 288 5.10 -2.12 18.01
N TRP A 289 4.45 -2.84 17.12
CA TRP A 289 3.79 -2.29 15.97
C TRP A 289 2.42 -1.75 16.35
N SER A 290 2.14 -0.52 15.93
CA SER A 290 0.80 0.08 16.09
C SER A 290 -0.19 -0.61 15.15
N THR A 291 0.26 -0.87 13.91
CA THR A 291 -0.45 -1.62 12.88
C THR A 291 0.51 -1.91 11.71
N SER A 292 0.00 -2.50 10.63
CA SER A 292 0.71 -2.61 9.35
C SER A 292 -0.11 -2.06 8.17
N ILE A 293 0.59 -1.67 7.10
CA ILE A 293 0.02 -1.28 5.81
C ILE A 293 0.59 -2.20 4.73
N LEU A 294 -0.28 -2.89 4.00
CA LEU A 294 0.10 -3.53 2.75
C LEU A 294 0.14 -2.44 1.66
N VAL A 295 1.33 -2.09 1.20
CA VAL A 295 1.57 -0.89 0.39
C VAL A 295 0.93 -1.02 -0.99
N GLU A 296 0.11 -0.03 -1.37
CA GLU A 296 -0.43 0.11 -2.73
C GLU A 296 0.32 1.20 -3.51
N GLU A 297 0.54 2.34 -2.86
CA GLU A 297 1.14 3.53 -3.45
C GLU A 297 2.03 4.23 -2.42
N VAL A 298 3.15 4.76 -2.91
CA VAL A 298 4.05 5.64 -2.17
C VAL A 298 4.12 6.94 -2.96
N THR A 299 3.70 8.03 -2.34
CA THR A 299 3.71 9.35 -2.97
C THR A 299 5.09 10.00 -2.90
N ASP A 300 5.35 10.97 -3.79
CA ASP A 300 6.58 11.78 -3.76
C ASP A 300 6.73 12.61 -2.46
N GLU A 301 5.64 12.80 -1.72
CA GLU A 301 5.59 13.56 -0.46
C GLU A 301 5.85 12.67 0.78
N GLY A 302 6.16 11.38 0.60
CA GLY A 302 6.49 10.46 1.71
C GLY A 302 5.29 9.77 2.35
N VAL A 303 4.08 10.03 1.83
CA VAL A 303 2.85 9.36 2.28
C VAL A 303 2.75 7.98 1.62
N VAL A 304 2.58 6.95 2.45
CA VAL A 304 2.33 5.58 2.05
C VAL A 304 0.86 5.25 2.28
N THR A 305 0.20 4.76 1.24
CA THR A 305 -1.20 4.34 1.29
C THR A 305 -1.33 2.89 0.92
N GLY A 306 -2.23 2.21 1.62
CA GLY A 306 -2.65 0.87 1.27
C GLY A 306 -4.00 0.61 1.89
N PHE A 307 -4.98 0.24 1.05
CA PHE A 307 -6.10 -0.54 1.53
C PHE A 307 -6.91 0.14 2.66
N GLY A 308 -7.16 1.44 2.51
CA GLY A 308 -7.92 2.27 3.48
C GLY A 308 -7.10 2.84 4.64
N LEU A 309 -5.80 2.56 4.68
CA LEU A 309 -4.84 3.11 5.62
C LEU A 309 -3.84 4.04 4.91
N GLU A 310 -3.39 5.05 5.63
CA GLU A 310 -2.44 6.06 5.17
C GLU A 310 -1.52 6.45 6.33
N GLU A 311 -0.22 6.54 6.07
CA GLU A 311 0.78 7.03 7.03
C GLU A 311 1.82 7.90 6.33
N ASP A 312 2.27 8.97 6.99
CA ASP A 312 3.36 9.85 6.50
C ASP A 312 4.69 9.40 7.09
N LEU A 313 5.55 8.84 6.25
CA LEU A 313 6.84 8.27 6.66
C LEU A 313 8.01 9.25 6.47
N SER A 314 7.74 10.53 6.21
CA SER A 314 8.79 11.51 5.91
C SER A 314 9.85 11.64 6.99
N ASP A 315 9.46 11.48 8.26
CA ASP A 315 10.33 11.61 9.43
C ASP A 315 10.72 10.25 10.03
N TYR A 316 10.30 9.13 9.41
CA TYR A 316 10.51 7.80 9.98
C TYR A 316 11.92 7.26 9.68
N THR A 317 12.45 6.49 10.63
CA THR A 317 13.51 5.52 10.33
C THR A 317 12.87 4.27 9.74
N ILE A 318 13.14 4.00 8.46
CA ILE A 318 12.57 2.84 7.75
C ILE A 318 13.68 1.79 7.60
N VAL A 319 13.40 0.57 8.00
CA VAL A 319 14.35 -0.54 7.91
C VAL A 319 13.82 -1.68 7.08
N GLU A 320 14.72 -2.35 6.36
CA GLU A 320 14.45 -3.61 5.68
C GLU A 320 15.65 -4.52 5.91
N SER A 321 15.41 -5.75 6.37
CA SER A 321 16.48 -6.73 6.64
C SER A 321 17.59 -6.20 7.56
N GLY A 322 17.24 -5.37 8.54
CA GLY A 322 18.18 -4.80 9.50
C GLY A 322 19.04 -3.65 8.99
N GLN A 323 18.72 -3.10 7.81
CA GLN A 323 19.42 -1.95 7.22
C GLN A 323 18.46 -0.78 7.04
N THR A 324 18.97 0.44 7.24
CA THR A 324 18.17 1.64 6.95
C THR A 324 17.95 1.76 5.45
N ILE A 325 16.70 1.89 5.02
CA ILE A 325 16.32 2.17 3.64
C ILE A 325 15.67 3.56 3.53
N GLY A 326 15.80 4.19 2.38
CA GLY A 326 15.02 5.40 2.07
C GLY A 326 13.61 5.03 1.63
N LEU A 327 12.71 6.02 1.58
CA LEU A 327 11.34 5.87 1.05
C LEU A 327 11.27 5.21 -0.33
N SER A 328 12.26 5.46 -1.19
CA SER A 328 12.35 4.83 -2.51
C SER A 328 12.59 3.31 -2.49
N GLY A 329 12.94 2.75 -1.32
CA GLY A 329 13.04 1.32 -1.08
C GLY A 329 11.68 0.66 -0.83
N VAL A 330 10.69 1.43 -0.37
CA VAL A 330 9.32 0.95 -0.12
C VAL A 330 8.58 0.85 -1.46
N SER A 331 8.02 -0.33 -1.74
CA SER A 331 7.39 -0.69 -3.00
C SER A 331 5.97 -1.20 -2.80
N ARG A 332 5.15 -1.12 -3.85
CA ARG A 332 3.82 -1.76 -3.87
C ARG A 332 3.93 -3.26 -3.59
N GLY A 333 3.12 -3.76 -2.67
CA GLY A 333 3.10 -5.14 -2.22
C GLY A 333 3.96 -5.39 -0.99
N ASP A 334 4.73 -4.41 -0.52
CA ASP A 334 5.44 -4.54 0.74
C ASP A 334 4.46 -4.47 1.92
N ASN A 335 4.71 -5.24 2.95
CA ASN A 335 4.01 -5.11 4.23
C ASN A 335 4.87 -4.27 5.17
N LEU A 336 4.38 -3.08 5.46
CA LEU A 336 5.05 -2.07 6.27
C LEU A 336 4.45 -2.07 7.68
N TYR A 337 5.22 -2.53 8.65
CA TYR A 337 4.91 -2.40 10.06
C TYR A 337 5.46 -1.08 10.58
N TYR A 338 4.74 -0.42 11.48
CA TYR A 338 5.21 0.87 11.99
C TYR A 338 4.77 1.17 13.41
N ASN A 339 5.57 2.00 14.08
CA ASN A 339 5.27 2.61 15.36
C ASN A 339 5.25 4.14 15.20
N THR A 340 4.09 4.75 15.44
CA THR A 340 3.91 6.19 15.28
C THR A 340 4.59 7.01 16.38
N ASP A 341 4.67 6.48 17.60
CA ASP A 341 5.27 7.21 18.73
C ASP A 341 6.80 7.30 18.59
N ALA A 342 7.42 6.24 18.06
CA ALA A 342 8.86 6.13 17.87
C ALA A 342 9.34 6.60 16.48
N GLU A 343 8.43 6.93 15.55
CA GLU A 343 8.74 7.27 14.16
C GLU A 343 9.66 6.21 13.51
N TYR A 344 9.31 4.93 13.72
CA TYR A 344 10.08 3.77 13.24
C TYR A 344 9.18 2.84 12.42
N ALA A 345 9.68 2.33 11.31
CA ALA A 345 8.95 1.41 10.45
C ALA A 345 9.86 0.29 9.92
N GLU A 346 9.29 -0.89 9.78
CA GLU A 346 9.93 -2.06 9.18
C GLU A 346 9.16 -2.49 7.92
N VAL A 347 9.88 -2.64 6.82
CA VAL A 347 9.41 -3.43 5.67
C VAL A 347 9.76 -4.89 5.93
N TYR A 348 8.74 -5.72 6.14
CA TYR A 348 8.90 -7.15 6.39
C TYR A 348 7.94 -7.97 5.54
N ASN A 349 8.51 -8.76 4.62
CA ASN A 349 7.78 -9.54 3.63
C ASN A 349 8.05 -11.03 3.78
N ASP A 350 7.51 -11.64 4.84
CA ASP A 350 7.42 -13.10 4.91
C ASP A 350 6.08 -13.55 4.33
N ILE A 351 6.12 -14.05 3.09
CA ILE A 351 4.95 -14.37 2.29
C ILE A 351 4.90 -15.87 2.01
N VAL A 352 3.79 -16.48 2.39
CA VAL A 352 3.47 -17.87 2.07
C VAL A 352 2.39 -17.90 1.01
N VAL A 353 2.61 -18.61 -0.09
CA VAL A 353 1.62 -18.78 -1.16
C VAL A 353 1.26 -20.25 -1.30
N GLY A 354 -0.02 -20.60 -1.24
CA GLY A 354 -0.47 -21.98 -1.37
C GLY A 354 -1.98 -22.16 -1.25
N GLU A 355 -2.45 -23.39 -1.41
CA GLU A 355 -3.87 -23.74 -1.24
C GLU A 355 -4.20 -23.97 0.24
N ILE A 356 -5.36 -23.49 0.69
CA ILE A 356 -5.88 -23.83 2.01
C ILE A 356 -6.31 -25.31 1.99
N ASN A 357 -5.74 -26.12 2.89
CA ASN A 357 -6.03 -27.54 2.98
C ASN A 357 -6.96 -27.90 4.15
N ARG A 358 -6.99 -27.05 5.18
CA ARG A 358 -7.81 -27.23 6.38
C ARG A 358 -7.93 -25.92 7.14
N ILE A 359 -9.10 -25.70 7.71
CA ILE A 359 -9.41 -24.55 8.57
C ILE A 359 -9.72 -25.05 9.99
N PHE A 360 -9.16 -24.38 10.99
CA PHE A 360 -9.45 -24.57 12.40
C PHE A 360 -10.04 -23.30 13.00
N ALA A 361 -10.36 -23.32 14.30
CA ALA A 361 -10.97 -22.18 14.96
C ALA A 361 -10.06 -20.95 15.02
N GLU A 362 -8.74 -21.14 15.15
CA GLU A 362 -7.73 -20.07 15.36
C GLU A 362 -6.51 -20.22 14.43
N SER A 363 -6.59 -21.11 13.44
CA SER A 363 -5.49 -21.39 12.52
C SER A 363 -5.98 -21.95 11.18
N ILE A 364 -5.14 -21.85 10.15
CA ILE A 364 -5.33 -22.50 8.85
C ILE A 364 -4.11 -23.31 8.46
N VAL A 365 -4.31 -24.32 7.63
CA VAL A 365 -3.23 -25.13 7.05
C VAL A 365 -3.09 -24.78 5.58
N VAL A 366 -1.96 -24.21 5.20
CA VAL A 366 -1.59 -23.92 3.80
C VAL A 366 -0.42 -24.80 3.41
N ASP A 367 -0.59 -25.57 2.34
CA ASP A 367 0.39 -26.55 1.83
C ASP A 367 1.00 -27.48 2.93
N GLY A 368 0.19 -27.80 3.94
CA GLY A 368 0.56 -28.70 5.05
C GLY A 368 1.28 -28.06 6.24
N THR A 369 1.52 -26.75 6.23
CA THR A 369 1.98 -25.99 7.41
C THR A 369 0.81 -25.24 8.05
N GLU A 370 0.72 -25.27 9.37
CA GLU A 370 -0.32 -24.57 10.14
C GLU A 370 0.15 -23.16 10.51
N TYR A 371 -0.72 -22.17 10.33
CA TYR A 371 -0.49 -20.75 10.60
C TYR A 371 -1.61 -20.21 11.48
N ASN A 372 -1.25 -19.46 12.53
CA ASN A 372 -2.20 -18.87 13.45
C ASN A 372 -2.85 -17.63 12.85
N ILE A 373 -4.12 -17.41 13.21
CA ILE A 373 -4.87 -16.21 12.86
C ILE A 373 -4.98 -15.33 14.11
N ASP A 374 -4.54 -14.08 14.01
CA ASP A 374 -4.84 -13.09 15.04
C ASP A 374 -6.16 -12.37 14.70
N PHE A 375 -7.25 -12.83 15.31
CA PHE A 375 -8.58 -12.27 15.09
C PHE A 375 -8.67 -10.84 15.63
N GLY A 376 -9.13 -9.92 14.78
CA GLY A 376 -9.21 -8.50 15.12
C GLY A 376 -8.04 -7.66 14.60
N SER A 377 -6.95 -8.29 14.16
CA SER A 377 -5.81 -7.60 13.51
C SER A 377 -5.57 -8.10 12.08
N THR A 378 -5.78 -9.39 11.82
CA THR A 378 -5.63 -9.98 10.48
C THR A 378 -6.60 -9.32 9.50
N ARG A 379 -6.12 -8.94 8.31
CA ARG A 379 -6.93 -8.29 7.28
C ARG A 379 -6.98 -9.07 5.97
N TYR A 380 -8.01 -8.80 5.18
CA TYR A 380 -8.16 -9.28 3.81
C TYR A 380 -8.88 -8.24 2.95
N ILE A 381 -8.87 -8.44 1.64
CA ILE A 381 -9.64 -7.63 0.68
C ILE A 381 -10.93 -8.38 0.35
N ASP A 382 -12.08 -7.74 0.58
CA ASP A 382 -13.39 -8.29 0.23
C ASP A 382 -13.70 -8.16 -1.27
N GLU A 383 -14.85 -8.68 -1.70
CA GLU A 383 -15.27 -8.62 -3.11
C GLU A 383 -15.42 -7.20 -3.68
N ASN A 384 -15.60 -6.19 -2.83
CA ASN A 384 -15.74 -4.79 -3.25
C ASN A 384 -14.38 -4.10 -3.41
N GLY A 385 -13.30 -4.80 -3.08
CA GLY A 385 -11.96 -4.21 -3.00
C GLY A 385 -11.72 -3.44 -1.70
N ASP A 386 -12.64 -3.54 -0.74
CA ASP A 386 -12.52 -2.90 0.57
C ASP A 386 -11.78 -3.84 1.55
N VAL A 387 -11.12 -3.24 2.54
CA VAL A 387 -10.32 -4.01 3.48
C VAL A 387 -11.07 -4.25 4.76
N GLN A 388 -11.16 -5.54 5.07
CA GLN A 388 -11.92 -6.06 6.17
C GLN A 388 -10.99 -6.73 7.16
N VAL A 389 -11.38 -6.69 8.43
CA VAL A 389 -10.74 -7.45 9.49
C VAL A 389 -11.34 -8.84 9.52
N VAL A 390 -10.50 -9.86 9.67
CA VAL A 390 -10.95 -11.22 9.90
C VAL A 390 -11.53 -11.32 11.31
N GLU A 391 -12.85 -11.45 11.41
CA GLU A 391 -13.56 -11.60 12.69
C GLU A 391 -13.68 -13.07 13.12
N ASP A 392 -13.71 -14.00 12.15
CA ASP A 392 -13.76 -15.44 12.39
C ASP A 392 -13.20 -16.25 11.20
N ALA A 393 -13.08 -17.56 11.39
CA ALA A 393 -12.47 -18.46 10.41
C ALA A 393 -13.32 -18.70 9.13
N THR A 394 -14.57 -18.24 9.06
CA THR A 394 -15.46 -18.52 7.92
C THR A 394 -15.02 -17.83 6.63
N VAL A 395 -14.28 -16.72 6.72
CA VAL A 395 -13.67 -16.07 5.54
C VAL A 395 -12.69 -17.01 4.82
N PHE A 396 -11.98 -17.86 5.57
CA PHE A 396 -11.05 -18.81 4.98
C PHE A 396 -11.76 -19.96 4.27
N GLU A 397 -13.01 -20.26 4.64
CA GLU A 397 -13.84 -21.21 3.90
C GLU A 397 -14.15 -20.67 2.50
N GLN A 398 -14.32 -19.34 2.37
CA GLN A 398 -14.53 -18.69 1.06
C GLN A 398 -13.27 -18.75 0.19
N PHE A 399 -12.11 -18.44 0.77
CA PHE A 399 -10.83 -18.61 0.09
C PHE A 399 -10.57 -20.08 -0.31
N GLU A 400 -10.93 -21.06 0.52
CA GLU A 400 -10.83 -22.48 0.18
C GLU A 400 -11.80 -22.88 -0.96
N GLU A 401 -13.03 -22.36 -0.94
CA GLU A 401 -14.07 -22.60 -1.96
C GLU A 401 -13.64 -22.10 -3.35
N SER A 402 -12.82 -21.05 -3.44
CA SER A 402 -12.26 -20.56 -4.71
C SER A 402 -11.42 -21.61 -5.46
N GLY A 403 -10.77 -22.51 -4.74
CA GLY A 403 -9.79 -23.45 -5.29
C GLY A 403 -8.51 -22.77 -5.85
N GLU A 404 -8.34 -21.47 -5.65
CA GLU A 404 -7.16 -20.70 -6.04
C GLU A 404 -6.22 -20.52 -4.82
N PRO A 405 -4.90 -20.35 -5.04
CA PRO A 405 -3.96 -20.16 -3.95
C PRO A 405 -4.13 -18.81 -3.27
N VAL A 406 -4.00 -18.79 -1.94
CA VAL A 406 -3.91 -17.56 -1.15
C VAL A 406 -2.45 -17.17 -0.93
N SER A 407 -2.21 -15.88 -0.70
CA SER A 407 -0.95 -15.32 -0.20
C SER A 407 -1.16 -14.80 1.22
N LEU A 408 -0.44 -15.39 2.18
CA LEU A 408 -0.43 -14.99 3.59
C LEU A 408 0.80 -14.13 3.85
N TYR A 409 0.60 -12.93 4.40
CA TYR A 409 1.67 -12.07 4.91
C TYR A 409 1.80 -12.29 6.41
N LEU A 410 2.98 -12.69 6.85
CA LEU A 410 3.24 -13.05 8.24
C LEU A 410 4.01 -11.94 8.97
N ASN A 411 3.73 -11.78 10.27
CA ASN A 411 4.61 -11.01 11.17
C ASN A 411 5.85 -11.83 11.55
N ARG A 412 6.73 -11.24 12.37
CA ARG A 412 7.95 -11.93 12.85
C ARG A 412 7.68 -13.12 13.78
N GLU A 413 6.49 -13.19 14.40
CA GLU A 413 6.04 -14.35 15.17
C GLU A 413 5.52 -15.49 14.28
N GLY A 414 5.33 -15.24 12.98
CA GLY A 414 4.78 -16.19 12.02
C GLY A 414 3.25 -16.23 11.99
N GLU A 415 2.59 -15.25 12.59
CA GLU A 415 1.14 -15.08 12.58
C GLU A 415 0.67 -14.32 11.33
N ILE A 416 -0.52 -14.65 10.85
CA ILE A 416 -1.08 -14.02 9.65
C ILE A 416 -1.49 -12.58 9.99
N THR A 417 -1.05 -11.63 9.18
CA THR A 417 -1.45 -10.21 9.29
C THR A 417 -2.28 -9.74 8.10
N PHE A 418 -2.03 -10.32 6.92
CA PHE A 418 -2.80 -10.01 5.72
C PHE A 418 -3.00 -11.26 4.85
N VAL A 419 -4.17 -11.37 4.24
CA VAL A 419 -4.54 -12.44 3.31
C VAL A 419 -4.93 -11.83 1.96
N LEU A 420 -4.26 -12.26 0.89
CA LEU A 420 -4.67 -11.99 -0.48
C LEU A 420 -5.10 -13.29 -1.14
N GLY A 421 -6.24 -13.29 -1.80
CA GLY A 421 -6.75 -14.45 -2.52
C GLY A 421 -8.04 -14.10 -3.24
N ASP A 422 -8.50 -15.02 -4.08
CA ASP A 422 -9.86 -14.95 -4.62
C ASP A 422 -10.83 -15.51 -3.59
N LEU A 423 -11.96 -14.83 -3.35
CA LEU A 423 -13.01 -15.30 -2.44
C LEU A 423 -13.94 -16.35 -3.10
N GLY A 424 -13.60 -16.79 -4.32
CA GLY A 424 -14.34 -17.82 -5.07
C GLY A 424 -15.51 -17.23 -5.86
N ASP A 425 -16.31 -18.11 -6.50
CA ASP A 425 -17.53 -17.73 -7.24
C ASP A 425 -18.63 -17.23 -6.27
N LEU A 426 -18.42 -16.05 -5.70
CA LEU A 426 -19.38 -15.36 -4.84
C LEU A 426 -20.49 -14.78 -5.72
N ILE A 427 -21.72 -14.85 -5.23
CA ILE A 427 -22.82 -14.06 -5.80
C ILE A 427 -22.49 -12.59 -5.51
N VAL A 428 -22.05 -11.84 -6.52
CA VAL A 428 -21.70 -10.42 -6.39
C VAL A 428 -22.85 -9.49 -6.78
N GLY A 429 -23.88 -10.02 -7.44
CA GLY A 429 -25.07 -9.26 -7.81
C GLY A 429 -26.35 -10.08 -7.65
N GLU A 430 -27.32 -9.49 -6.93
CA GLU A 430 -28.72 -9.91 -6.91
C GLU A 430 -29.53 -8.80 -7.60
N ASP A 431 -30.00 -9.06 -8.82
CA ASP A 431 -30.80 -8.11 -9.58
C ASP A 431 -32.25 -8.58 -9.70
N GLY A 432 -33.19 -7.67 -9.44
CA GLY A 432 -34.61 -7.92 -9.64
C GLY A 432 -34.96 -8.20 -11.11
N ALA A 433 -35.77 -9.23 -11.33
CA ALA A 433 -36.21 -9.69 -12.63
C ALA A 433 -37.71 -9.99 -12.62
N PHE A 434 -38.48 -9.25 -13.43
CA PHE A 434 -39.90 -9.49 -13.62
C PHE A 434 -40.12 -10.55 -14.71
N LEU A 435 -40.70 -11.70 -14.37
CA LEU A 435 -40.96 -12.78 -15.30
C LEU A 435 -42.05 -12.41 -16.31
N THR A 436 -41.68 -12.38 -17.59
CA THR A 436 -42.58 -12.05 -18.71
C THR A 436 -43.25 -13.26 -19.34
N ALA A 437 -42.97 -14.45 -18.82
CA ALA A 437 -43.64 -15.70 -19.15
C ALA A 437 -43.39 -16.72 -18.03
N ASP A 438 -44.26 -17.73 -17.93
CA ASP A 438 -44.03 -18.91 -17.09
C ASP A 438 -42.65 -19.54 -17.40
N ALA A 439 -41.92 -19.92 -16.36
CA ALA A 439 -40.65 -20.62 -16.52
C ALA A 439 -40.84 -21.95 -17.28
N ASN A 440 -39.97 -22.18 -18.26
CA ASN A 440 -40.06 -23.34 -19.14
C ASN A 440 -38.98 -24.37 -18.80
N ALA A 441 -39.39 -25.43 -18.12
CA ALA A 441 -38.54 -26.54 -17.71
C ALA A 441 -38.56 -27.69 -18.73
N PHE A 442 -37.38 -28.12 -19.18
CA PHE A 442 -37.25 -29.25 -20.10
C PHE A 442 -35.92 -30.00 -19.95
N THR A 443 -35.80 -31.12 -20.67
CA THR A 443 -34.55 -31.90 -20.71
C THR A 443 -33.97 -31.92 -22.11
N GLN A 444 -32.66 -31.74 -22.21
CA GLN A 444 -31.90 -31.89 -23.45
C GLN A 444 -30.81 -32.96 -23.25
N GLY A 445 -31.13 -34.21 -23.58
CA GLY A 445 -30.27 -35.34 -23.28
C GLY A 445 -30.26 -35.63 -21.78
N SER A 446 -29.10 -35.58 -21.14
CA SER A 446 -28.97 -35.69 -19.67
C SER A 446 -29.03 -34.33 -18.96
N ARG A 447 -29.07 -33.22 -19.70
CA ARG A 447 -29.10 -31.88 -19.13
C ARG A 447 -30.53 -31.50 -18.76
N GLN A 448 -30.71 -31.04 -17.55
CA GLN A 448 -31.93 -30.43 -17.05
C GLN A 448 -31.80 -28.92 -17.23
N ILE A 449 -32.76 -28.31 -17.90
CA ILE A 449 -32.72 -26.90 -18.28
C ILE A 449 -33.97 -26.22 -17.73
N LEU A 450 -33.77 -25.08 -17.08
CA LEU A 450 -34.81 -24.14 -16.68
C LEU A 450 -34.62 -22.87 -17.52
N GLU A 451 -35.57 -22.58 -18.40
CA GLU A 451 -35.55 -21.36 -19.20
C GLU A 451 -36.41 -20.29 -18.54
N LEU A 452 -35.83 -19.11 -18.31
CA LEU A 452 -36.49 -17.96 -17.70
C LEU A 452 -36.55 -16.83 -18.74
N SER A 453 -37.72 -16.20 -18.88
CA SER A 453 -37.91 -14.98 -19.68
C SER A 453 -38.32 -13.86 -18.75
N TYR A 454 -37.58 -12.75 -18.75
CA TYR A 454 -37.77 -11.69 -17.77
C TYR A 454 -37.33 -10.32 -18.29
N THR A 455 -37.82 -9.25 -17.67
CA THR A 455 -37.32 -7.89 -17.83
C THR A 455 -36.54 -7.52 -16.57
N GLY A 456 -35.28 -7.11 -16.72
CA GLY A 456 -34.43 -6.69 -15.60
C GLY A 456 -34.77 -5.27 -15.10
N THR A 457 -34.18 -4.86 -13.98
CA THR A 457 -34.27 -3.48 -13.46
C THR A 457 -33.68 -2.43 -14.41
N ASN A 458 -32.86 -2.86 -15.37
CA ASN A 458 -32.30 -2.04 -16.45
C ASN A 458 -33.21 -1.91 -17.68
N GLU A 459 -34.47 -2.35 -17.59
CA GLU A 459 -35.48 -2.37 -18.67
C GLU A 459 -35.15 -3.31 -19.85
N GLU A 460 -34.14 -4.17 -19.74
CA GLU A 460 -33.79 -5.11 -20.81
C GLU A 460 -34.55 -6.44 -20.70
N ASP A 461 -35.23 -6.82 -21.78
CA ASP A 461 -35.85 -8.13 -21.94
C ASP A 461 -34.79 -9.21 -22.22
N ASN A 462 -34.80 -10.24 -21.39
CA ASN A 462 -33.85 -11.34 -21.40
C ASN A 462 -34.56 -12.70 -21.47
N THR A 463 -33.90 -13.66 -22.12
CA THR A 463 -34.27 -15.07 -22.06
C THR A 463 -33.02 -15.89 -21.82
N VAL A 464 -32.95 -16.56 -20.67
CA VAL A 464 -31.79 -17.36 -20.27
C VAL A 464 -32.18 -18.83 -20.09
N ALA A 465 -31.33 -19.72 -20.59
CA ALA A 465 -31.45 -21.16 -20.39
C ALA A 465 -30.45 -21.63 -19.33
N LEU A 466 -30.91 -21.80 -18.09
CA LEU A 466 -30.11 -22.20 -16.96
C LEU A 466 -29.95 -23.72 -16.91
N ARG A 467 -28.72 -24.19 -16.77
CA ARG A 467 -28.44 -25.60 -16.50
C ARG A 467 -28.53 -25.85 -15.01
N VAL A 468 -29.54 -26.63 -14.60
CA VAL A 468 -29.85 -26.84 -13.19
C VAL A 468 -28.71 -27.51 -12.43
N ASP A 469 -27.91 -28.34 -13.11
CA ASP A 469 -26.71 -28.98 -12.53
C ASP A 469 -25.52 -28.04 -12.32
N GLN A 470 -25.61 -26.80 -12.82
CA GLN A 470 -24.59 -25.76 -12.68
C GLN A 470 -25.00 -24.64 -11.72
N LEU A 471 -26.24 -24.64 -11.21
CA LEU A 471 -26.65 -23.66 -10.22
C LEU A 471 -25.86 -23.86 -8.93
N THR A 472 -25.43 -22.76 -8.33
CA THR A 472 -24.70 -22.74 -7.05
C THR A 472 -25.62 -22.29 -5.91
N THR A 473 -26.64 -21.47 -6.21
CA THR A 473 -27.59 -20.96 -5.22
C THR A 473 -29.02 -20.96 -5.75
N VAL A 474 -29.98 -21.22 -4.86
CA VAL A 474 -31.41 -21.04 -5.12
C VAL A 474 -32.11 -20.57 -3.85
N GLY A 475 -32.81 -19.44 -3.92
CA GLY A 475 -33.69 -18.97 -2.85
C GLY A 475 -35.13 -19.40 -3.06
N ILE A 476 -35.80 -19.89 -2.02
CA ILE A 476 -37.24 -20.21 -2.05
C ILE A 476 -37.92 -19.63 -0.82
N ASN A 477 -38.96 -18.80 -1.03
CA ASN A 477 -39.70 -18.11 0.04
C ASN A 477 -38.74 -17.41 1.02
N GLY A 478 -37.79 -16.67 0.45
CA GLY A 478 -36.72 -15.97 1.15
C GLY A 478 -35.70 -16.84 1.90
N THR A 479 -35.72 -18.17 1.77
CA THR A 479 -34.67 -19.03 2.31
C THR A 479 -33.69 -19.40 1.22
N GLU A 480 -32.43 -18.98 1.37
CA GLU A 480 -31.37 -19.28 0.42
C GLU A 480 -30.78 -20.68 0.65
N TYR A 481 -30.63 -21.45 -0.43
CA TYR A 481 -29.99 -22.76 -0.46
C TYR A 481 -28.78 -22.71 -1.38
N ARG A 482 -27.59 -22.77 -0.79
CA ARG A 482 -26.32 -22.87 -1.52
C ARG A 482 -25.86 -24.31 -1.62
N LYS A 483 -25.45 -24.72 -2.82
CA LYS A 483 -24.82 -26.01 -3.07
C LYS A 483 -23.60 -26.17 -2.16
N ASP A 484 -23.41 -27.39 -1.65
CA ASP A 484 -22.33 -27.77 -0.74
C ASP A 484 -22.37 -27.10 0.66
N ARG A 485 -23.36 -26.24 0.95
CA ARG A 485 -23.65 -25.69 2.29
C ARG A 485 -24.94 -26.26 2.89
N ASN A 486 -25.04 -26.25 4.23
CA ASN A 486 -26.23 -26.66 4.98
C ASN A 486 -26.80 -28.05 4.58
N GLY A 487 -25.91 -28.94 4.13
CA GLY A 487 -26.23 -30.27 3.67
C GLY A 487 -26.86 -30.34 2.27
N VAL A 488 -26.90 -29.26 1.50
CA VAL A 488 -27.36 -29.26 0.09
C VAL A 488 -26.27 -29.88 -0.78
N THR A 489 -26.63 -30.82 -1.65
CA THR A 489 -25.69 -31.51 -2.56
C THR A 489 -25.82 -31.07 -4.01
N GLY A 490 -26.87 -30.34 -4.34
CA GLY A 490 -27.14 -29.87 -5.70
C GLY A 490 -28.61 -29.59 -5.93
N PHE A 491 -28.92 -29.32 -7.20
CA PHE A 491 -30.26 -29.01 -7.66
C PHE A 491 -30.61 -29.92 -8.83
N SER A 492 -31.88 -30.28 -8.93
CA SER A 492 -32.38 -31.07 -10.06
C SER A 492 -33.84 -30.78 -10.39
N LEU A 493 -34.28 -31.23 -11.55
CA LEU A 493 -35.68 -31.21 -11.97
C LEU A 493 -36.27 -32.61 -11.95
N THR A 494 -37.47 -32.78 -11.39
CA THR A 494 -38.27 -34.00 -11.45
C THR A 494 -39.64 -33.73 -12.09
N ASP A 495 -40.32 -34.79 -12.51
CA ASP A 495 -41.68 -34.72 -13.08
C ASP A 495 -41.86 -33.72 -14.23
N VAL A 496 -40.84 -33.57 -15.08
CA VAL A 496 -40.83 -32.65 -16.22
C VAL A 496 -41.91 -33.00 -17.25
N ASP A 497 -42.91 -32.13 -17.44
CA ASP A 497 -43.86 -32.18 -18.55
C ASP A 497 -43.41 -31.23 -19.66
N ALA A 498 -42.61 -31.75 -20.59
CA ALA A 498 -42.09 -30.98 -21.72
C ALA A 498 -43.17 -30.42 -22.67
N THR A 499 -44.44 -30.84 -22.56
CA THR A 499 -45.54 -30.25 -23.35
C THR A 499 -46.11 -29.01 -22.69
N ALA A 500 -46.18 -29.03 -21.36
CA ALA A 500 -46.64 -27.91 -20.55
C ALA A 500 -45.52 -26.92 -20.22
N GLY A 501 -44.25 -27.37 -20.28
CA GLY A 501 -43.09 -26.58 -19.86
C GLY A 501 -42.85 -26.60 -18.35
N THR A 502 -43.46 -27.56 -17.62
CA THR A 502 -43.55 -27.51 -16.16
C THR A 502 -42.72 -28.61 -15.50
N ALA A 503 -42.23 -28.38 -14.29
CA ALA A 503 -41.45 -29.36 -13.53
C ALA A 503 -41.58 -29.16 -12.01
N THR A 504 -41.06 -30.12 -11.25
CA THR A 504 -40.76 -29.93 -9.83
C THR A 504 -39.27 -29.66 -9.68
N PHE A 505 -38.91 -28.48 -9.18
CA PHE A 505 -37.55 -28.15 -8.78
C PHE A 505 -37.22 -28.83 -7.45
N VAL A 506 -36.04 -29.45 -7.38
CA VAL A 506 -35.60 -30.23 -6.22
C VAL A 506 -34.27 -29.67 -5.71
N ILE A 507 -34.26 -29.27 -4.44
CA ILE A 507 -33.04 -28.99 -3.69
C ILE A 507 -32.62 -30.30 -3.02
N GLU A 508 -31.54 -30.87 -3.51
CA GLU A 508 -31.03 -32.17 -3.08
C GLU A 508 -30.26 -32.01 -1.78
N ARG A 509 -30.54 -32.84 -0.78
CA ARG A 509 -29.87 -32.78 0.52
C ARG A 509 -29.24 -34.11 0.90
N SER A 510 -28.13 -34.04 1.63
CA SER A 510 -27.35 -35.16 2.12
C SER A 510 -27.83 -35.67 3.48
N GLY A 511 -27.47 -36.92 3.78
CA GLY A 511 -27.73 -37.54 5.08
C GLY A 511 -29.19 -37.96 5.27
N ASP A 512 -29.70 -37.76 6.49
CA ASP A 512 -31.09 -38.06 6.87
C ASP A 512 -32.04 -36.86 6.64
N LEU A 513 -31.60 -35.84 5.90
CA LEU A 513 -32.41 -34.66 5.56
C LEU A 513 -33.31 -34.95 4.36
N ASP A 514 -34.57 -34.53 4.42
CA ASP A 514 -35.49 -34.62 3.30
C ASP A 514 -35.14 -33.58 2.23
N ASN A 515 -35.22 -33.97 0.95
CA ASN A 515 -35.15 -33.04 -0.17
C ASN A 515 -36.31 -32.05 -0.11
N ILE A 516 -36.07 -30.82 -0.58
CA ILE A 516 -37.09 -29.79 -0.69
C ILE A 516 -37.55 -29.76 -2.14
N THR A 517 -38.87 -29.81 -2.34
CA THR A 517 -39.47 -29.86 -3.69
C THR A 517 -40.41 -28.68 -3.87
N VAL A 518 -40.27 -28.00 -4.99
CA VAL A 518 -41.01 -26.78 -5.33
C VAL A 518 -41.58 -26.93 -6.74
N SER A 519 -42.86 -26.65 -6.94
CA SER A 519 -43.43 -26.64 -8.29
C SER A 519 -42.95 -25.40 -9.03
N THR A 520 -42.46 -25.53 -10.27
CA THR A 520 -42.09 -24.35 -11.07
C THR A 520 -43.29 -23.45 -11.32
N ASP A 521 -44.48 -24.04 -11.49
CA ASP A 521 -45.71 -23.32 -11.84
C ASP A 521 -46.27 -22.49 -10.69
N ASP A 522 -45.89 -22.81 -9.45
CA ASP A 522 -46.39 -22.12 -8.26
C ASP A 522 -45.53 -20.90 -7.91
N TYR A 523 -44.27 -20.87 -8.37
CA TYR A 523 -43.25 -19.93 -7.86
C TYR A 523 -42.46 -19.20 -8.95
N LEU A 524 -42.55 -19.65 -10.20
CA LEU A 524 -41.87 -19.06 -11.35
C LEU A 524 -42.88 -18.84 -12.49
N SER A 525 -44.03 -18.26 -12.16
CA SER A 525 -45.07 -17.91 -13.14
C SER A 525 -44.84 -16.54 -13.75
N GLU A 526 -45.47 -16.30 -14.91
CA GLU A 526 -45.62 -14.94 -15.47
C GLU A 526 -46.12 -13.96 -14.38
N ASP A 527 -45.72 -12.71 -14.52
CA ASP A 527 -46.04 -11.58 -13.63
C ASP A 527 -45.46 -11.66 -12.21
N THR A 528 -44.40 -12.44 -12.00
CA THR A 528 -43.71 -12.52 -10.70
C THR A 528 -42.32 -11.89 -10.73
N VAL A 529 -41.89 -11.28 -9.62
CA VAL A 529 -40.52 -10.77 -9.45
C VAL A 529 -39.68 -11.79 -8.70
N ILE A 530 -38.54 -12.14 -9.29
CA ILE A 530 -37.48 -12.95 -8.68
C ILE A 530 -36.18 -12.14 -8.64
N GLU A 531 -35.17 -12.64 -7.93
CA GLU A 531 -33.80 -12.14 -8.07
C GLU A 531 -32.97 -13.11 -8.89
N ILE A 532 -32.13 -12.58 -9.76
CA ILE A 532 -31.14 -13.34 -10.51
C ILE A 532 -29.79 -13.17 -9.80
N ASN A 533 -29.15 -14.29 -9.49
CA ASN A 533 -27.88 -14.31 -8.77
C ASN A 533 -26.75 -14.48 -9.78
N THR A 534 -25.81 -13.54 -9.80
CA THR A 534 -24.67 -13.50 -10.73
C THR A 534 -23.33 -13.63 -10.03
N ASP A 535 -22.37 -14.30 -10.69
CA ASP A 535 -20.97 -14.37 -10.24
C ASP A 535 -20.16 -13.14 -10.70
N SER A 536 -18.88 -13.08 -10.31
CA SER A 536 -17.95 -11.97 -10.60
C SER A 536 -17.68 -11.72 -12.08
N ASP A 537 -18.08 -12.66 -12.95
CA ASP A 537 -17.99 -12.58 -14.40
C ASP A 537 -19.35 -12.23 -15.06
N ASP A 538 -20.34 -11.80 -14.28
CA ASP A 538 -21.73 -11.55 -14.68
C ASP A 538 -22.47 -12.80 -15.21
N ASN A 539 -22.01 -14.02 -14.89
CA ASN A 539 -22.75 -15.23 -15.26
C ASN A 539 -23.86 -15.52 -14.24
N ILE A 540 -25.02 -15.94 -14.73
CA ILE A 540 -26.14 -16.34 -13.86
C ILE A 540 -25.82 -17.70 -13.23
N VAL A 541 -25.64 -17.70 -11.91
CA VAL A 541 -25.32 -18.88 -11.08
C VAL A 541 -26.49 -19.34 -10.23
N GLY A 542 -27.58 -18.58 -10.18
CA GLY A 542 -28.75 -18.90 -9.36
C GLY A 542 -29.92 -17.95 -9.53
N PHE A 543 -30.95 -18.17 -8.72
CA PHE A 543 -32.09 -17.26 -8.60
C PHE A 543 -32.74 -17.38 -7.22
N ASN A 544 -33.37 -16.31 -6.74
CA ASN A 544 -34.17 -16.32 -5.52
C ASN A 544 -35.64 -16.03 -5.82
N VAL A 545 -36.53 -16.91 -5.36
CA VAL A 545 -37.96 -16.62 -5.27
C VAL A 545 -38.24 -15.86 -3.99
N LEU A 546 -38.70 -14.62 -4.15
CA LEU A 546 -39.03 -13.70 -3.08
C LEU A 546 -40.38 -14.05 -2.43
N ASN A 547 -40.61 -13.56 -1.22
CA ASN A 547 -41.96 -13.57 -0.66
C ASN A 547 -42.75 -12.41 -1.29
N ASP A 548 -44.01 -12.66 -1.62
CA ASP A 548 -44.94 -11.64 -2.10
C ASP A 548 -46.03 -11.38 -1.07
N ASP A 549 -46.37 -10.10 -0.90
CA ASP A 549 -47.55 -9.65 -0.17
C ASP A 549 -48.39 -8.74 -1.08
N LEU A 550 -49.71 -8.90 -1.04
CA LEU A 550 -50.60 -8.08 -1.84
C LEU A 550 -51.00 -6.79 -1.10
N PHE A 551 -50.70 -5.64 -1.70
CA PHE A 551 -51.35 -4.37 -1.39
C PHE A 551 -52.63 -4.25 -2.24
N GLN A 552 -53.78 -4.02 -1.59
CA GLN A 552 -55.03 -3.76 -2.31
C GLN A 552 -55.91 -2.75 -1.54
N SER A 553 -56.18 -1.61 -2.16
CA SER A 553 -57.14 -0.63 -1.65
C SER A 553 -58.58 -1.15 -1.82
N GLY A 554 -59.42 -0.91 -0.81
CA GLY A 554 -60.81 -1.35 -0.82
C GLY A 554 -61.77 -0.28 -1.34
N THR A 555 -62.96 -0.67 -1.82
CA THR A 555 -64.01 0.29 -2.24
C THR A 555 -65.14 0.48 -1.20
N GLY A 556 -64.88 0.22 0.08
CA GLY A 556 -65.88 0.24 1.17
C GLY A 556 -65.61 1.28 2.27
N GLU A 557 -66.57 1.48 3.19
CA GLU A 557 -66.42 2.37 4.38
C GLU A 557 -65.30 1.92 5.35
N GLU A 558 -64.82 0.69 5.18
CA GLU A 558 -63.69 0.06 5.87
C GLU A 558 -62.61 -0.32 4.84
N SER A 559 -62.05 0.69 4.15
CA SER A 559 -61.01 0.49 3.13
C SER A 559 -59.67 1.11 3.54
N ILE A 560 -58.59 0.44 3.15
CA ILE A 560 -57.24 1.00 3.12
C ILE A 560 -57.24 2.08 2.04
N SER A 561 -56.68 3.26 2.34
CA SER A 561 -56.57 4.36 1.38
C SER A 561 -55.67 3.98 0.21
N LEU A 562 -55.87 4.65 -0.94
CA LEU A 562 -54.89 4.64 -2.03
C LEU A 562 -53.50 4.97 -1.47
N ALA A 563 -52.48 4.39 -2.09
CA ALA A 563 -51.10 4.64 -1.74
C ALA A 563 -50.56 5.78 -2.61
N ASP A 564 -50.08 6.85 -1.98
CA ASP A 564 -49.39 7.94 -2.68
C ASP A 564 -47.98 7.45 -3.07
N VAL A 565 -47.58 7.71 -4.32
CA VAL A 565 -46.21 7.47 -4.80
C VAL A 565 -45.20 8.18 -3.89
N GLY A 566 -44.10 7.51 -3.56
CA GLY A 566 -43.06 8.01 -2.65
C GLY A 566 -43.42 7.98 -1.16
N GLN A 567 -44.58 7.41 -0.76
CA GLN A 567 -44.86 7.20 0.65
C GLN A 567 -43.98 6.08 1.24
N ASN A 568 -43.59 6.24 2.51
CA ASN A 568 -42.62 5.35 3.16
C ASN A 568 -43.17 3.98 3.60
N PHE A 569 -44.49 3.78 3.55
CA PHE A 569 -45.12 2.56 4.04
C PHE A 569 -46.32 2.18 3.18
N LEU A 570 -46.37 0.92 2.76
CA LEU A 570 -47.54 0.28 2.17
C LEU A 570 -48.22 -0.61 3.21
N ASN A 571 -49.54 -0.62 3.21
CA ASN A 571 -50.33 -1.42 4.13
C ASN A 571 -50.81 -2.69 3.41
N VAL A 572 -50.06 -3.78 3.57
CA VAL A 572 -50.38 -5.09 3.01
C VAL A 572 -51.23 -5.89 4.00
N GLY A 573 -52.00 -6.86 3.49
CA GLY A 573 -52.86 -7.71 4.30
C GLY A 573 -54.33 -7.26 4.31
N THR A 574 -55.08 -7.64 5.34
CA THR A 574 -56.53 -7.39 5.39
C THR A 574 -56.85 -6.17 6.24
N PHE A 575 -58.00 -5.54 6.03
CA PHE A 575 -58.46 -4.43 6.87
C PHE A 575 -58.48 -4.78 8.38
N GLU A 576 -58.77 -6.04 8.72
CA GLU A 576 -58.80 -6.51 10.11
C GLU A 576 -57.41 -6.80 10.70
N ASP A 577 -56.40 -7.02 9.84
CA ASP A 577 -55.02 -7.33 10.22
C ASP A 577 -54.01 -6.69 9.25
N PRO A 578 -53.87 -5.35 9.30
CA PRO A 578 -52.97 -4.62 8.43
C PRO A 578 -51.51 -4.82 8.85
N THR A 579 -50.65 -5.20 7.91
CA THR A 579 -49.20 -5.23 8.07
C THR A 579 -48.59 -4.08 7.28
N ASN A 580 -47.81 -3.23 7.93
CA ASN A 580 -47.11 -2.15 7.21
C ASN A 580 -45.76 -2.65 6.74
N ILE A 581 -45.55 -2.67 5.42
CA ILE A 581 -44.24 -2.87 4.81
C ILE A 581 -43.66 -1.49 4.49
N ARG A 582 -42.39 -1.29 4.84
CA ARG A 582 -41.65 -0.08 4.52
C ARG A 582 -41.22 -0.10 3.06
N VAL A 583 -41.40 1.01 2.35
CA VAL A 583 -40.90 1.18 0.98
C VAL A 583 -39.95 2.37 0.97
N TYR A 584 -38.79 2.21 0.32
CA TYR A 584 -37.81 3.28 0.19
C TYR A 584 -37.97 4.02 -1.13
N ASN A 585 -37.44 5.24 -1.20
CA ASN A 585 -37.53 6.08 -2.39
C ASN A 585 -36.90 5.45 -3.65
N ASN A 586 -35.90 4.60 -3.45
CA ASN A 586 -35.14 3.89 -4.49
C ASN A 586 -35.60 2.43 -4.66
N THR A 587 -36.69 2.00 -4.02
CA THR A 587 -37.25 0.67 -4.27
C THR A 587 -37.67 0.59 -5.75
N PRO A 588 -37.16 -0.37 -6.54
CA PRO A 588 -37.54 -0.52 -7.93
C PRO A 588 -39.00 -0.93 -8.08
N VAL A 589 -39.65 -0.43 -9.13
CA VAL A 589 -41.07 -0.62 -9.43
C VAL A 589 -41.21 -1.04 -10.88
N PHE A 590 -41.62 -2.29 -11.10
CA PHE A 590 -41.99 -2.81 -12.41
C PHE A 590 -43.43 -2.38 -12.71
N LEU A 591 -43.61 -1.42 -13.61
CA LEU A 591 -44.92 -1.03 -14.12
C LEU A 591 -45.26 -1.92 -15.32
N TYR A 592 -46.37 -2.67 -15.26
CA TYR A 592 -46.69 -3.66 -16.30
C TYR A 592 -48.16 -3.62 -16.77
N ASP A 593 -48.43 -4.14 -17.96
CA ASP A 593 -49.78 -4.32 -18.52
C ASP A 593 -49.97 -5.73 -19.10
N ASP A 594 -51.13 -6.00 -19.71
CA ASP A 594 -51.47 -7.29 -20.35
C ASP A 594 -50.47 -7.73 -21.47
N ASN A 595 -49.51 -6.88 -21.86
CA ASN A 595 -48.49 -7.13 -22.88
C ASN A 595 -47.05 -7.14 -22.32
N GLY A 596 -46.86 -7.01 -21.00
CA GLY A 596 -45.56 -7.08 -20.33
C GLY A 596 -45.17 -5.80 -19.58
N VAL A 597 -43.89 -5.66 -19.24
CA VAL A 597 -43.35 -4.49 -18.55
C VAL A 597 -43.38 -3.27 -19.48
N VAL A 598 -44.00 -2.20 -18.98
CA VAL A 598 -44.10 -0.90 -19.66
C VAL A 598 -42.86 -0.06 -19.36
N ASP A 599 -42.45 -0.02 -18.09
CA ASP A 599 -41.28 0.74 -17.62
C ASP A 599 -40.84 0.26 -16.23
N VAL A 600 -39.63 0.63 -15.82
CA VAL A 600 -39.08 0.36 -14.47
C VAL A 600 -38.64 1.66 -13.81
N TYR A 601 -39.23 1.97 -12.66
CA TYR A 601 -38.97 3.22 -11.95
C TYR A 601 -38.39 2.99 -10.56
N SER A 602 -37.74 4.01 -9.99
CA SER A 602 -37.62 4.12 -8.55
C SER A 602 -38.92 4.64 -7.95
N TRP A 603 -39.36 4.11 -6.81
CA TRP A 603 -40.64 4.47 -6.17
C TRP A 603 -40.90 5.97 -6.00
N SER A 604 -39.86 6.79 -5.78
CA SER A 604 -40.02 8.25 -5.65
C SER A 604 -39.88 9.05 -6.95
N GLU A 605 -39.46 8.40 -8.04
CA GLU A 605 -39.20 9.03 -9.34
C GLU A 605 -40.35 8.86 -10.34
N ILE A 606 -41.40 8.12 -9.96
CA ILE A 606 -42.60 7.96 -10.78
C ILE A 606 -43.32 9.30 -10.88
N GLU A 607 -43.36 9.86 -12.09
CA GLU A 607 -44.12 11.09 -12.40
C GLU A 607 -45.42 10.81 -13.19
N ASP A 608 -45.60 9.57 -13.66
CA ASP A 608 -46.72 9.19 -14.55
C ASP A 608 -48.06 9.07 -13.83
N PHE A 609 -48.04 8.71 -12.54
CA PHE A 609 -49.21 8.60 -11.67
C PHE A 609 -48.90 9.10 -10.27
N ASP A 610 -49.94 9.56 -9.57
CA ASP A 610 -49.83 10.07 -8.21
C ASP A 610 -50.16 8.97 -7.18
N THR A 611 -51.05 8.03 -7.55
CA THR A 611 -51.52 7.00 -6.62
C THR A 611 -51.66 5.61 -7.23
N ILE A 612 -51.51 4.59 -6.38
CA ILE A 612 -51.78 3.19 -6.72
C ILE A 612 -52.89 2.62 -5.83
N SER A 613 -53.71 1.76 -6.44
CA SER A 613 -54.83 1.07 -5.82
C SER A 613 -54.54 -0.40 -5.52
N ALA A 614 -53.52 -0.99 -6.14
CA ALA A 614 -52.99 -2.32 -5.85
C ALA A 614 -51.53 -2.46 -6.30
N ALA A 615 -50.77 -3.32 -5.64
CA ALA A 615 -49.40 -3.70 -6.01
C ALA A 615 -49.02 -5.03 -5.36
N ASP A 616 -48.22 -5.82 -6.05
CA ASP A 616 -47.52 -6.96 -5.49
C ASP A 616 -46.20 -6.47 -4.87
N VAL A 617 -46.00 -6.75 -3.59
CA VAL A 617 -44.88 -6.25 -2.78
C VAL A 617 -43.94 -7.40 -2.49
N TYR A 618 -42.73 -7.36 -3.07
CA TYR A 618 -41.76 -8.43 -2.95
C TYR A 618 -40.71 -8.12 -1.89
N HIS A 619 -40.36 -9.10 -1.06
CA HIS A 619 -39.33 -8.99 -0.03
C HIS A 619 -38.63 -10.31 0.29
N SER A 620 -37.35 -10.20 0.65
CA SER A 620 -36.50 -11.25 1.16
C SER A 620 -36.73 -11.46 2.66
N ASN A 621 -36.43 -12.66 3.18
CA ASN A 621 -36.55 -12.90 4.63
C ASN A 621 -35.55 -12.09 5.45
N ASN A 622 -34.42 -11.70 4.84
CA ASN A 622 -33.40 -10.87 5.47
C ASN A 622 -33.91 -9.45 5.72
N ASN A 623 -34.88 -8.99 4.90
CA ASN A 623 -35.49 -7.66 4.97
C ASN A 623 -36.98 -7.71 5.37
N ALA A 624 -37.37 -8.64 6.25
CA ALA A 624 -38.77 -8.77 6.68
C ALA A 624 -39.37 -7.42 7.13
N GLY A 625 -40.42 -6.98 6.42
CA GLY A 625 -41.09 -5.68 6.66
C GLY A 625 -40.54 -4.50 5.85
N VAL A 626 -39.67 -4.75 4.88
CA VAL A 626 -39.19 -3.79 3.87
C VAL A 626 -39.43 -4.38 2.48
N ALA A 627 -39.94 -3.58 1.54
CA ALA A 627 -40.09 -4.00 0.15
C ALA A 627 -38.75 -3.88 -0.58
N ASP A 628 -38.31 -4.98 -1.18
CA ASP A 628 -37.15 -5.01 -2.08
C ASP A 628 -37.57 -4.59 -3.49
N TYR A 629 -38.77 -5.01 -3.96
CA TYR A 629 -39.34 -4.62 -5.25
C TYR A 629 -40.86 -4.43 -5.17
N LEU A 630 -41.41 -3.66 -6.11
CA LEU A 630 -42.85 -3.56 -6.34
C LEU A 630 -43.19 -3.96 -7.78
N ALA A 631 -44.29 -4.66 -7.98
CA ALA A 631 -44.91 -4.82 -9.30
C ALA A 631 -46.30 -4.17 -9.29
N VAL A 632 -46.54 -3.27 -10.25
CA VAL A 632 -47.77 -2.47 -10.33
C VAL A 632 -48.37 -2.63 -11.71
N HIS A 633 -49.58 -3.19 -11.79
CA HIS A 633 -50.31 -3.22 -13.05
C HIS A 633 -50.83 -1.82 -13.39
N THR A 634 -50.70 -1.38 -14.64
CA THR A 634 -51.13 -0.04 -15.10
C THR A 634 -52.59 0.26 -14.75
N SER A 635 -53.49 -0.73 -14.81
CA SER A 635 -54.90 -0.56 -14.43
C SER A 635 -55.13 -0.28 -12.94
N ALA A 636 -54.11 -0.49 -12.10
CA ALA A 636 -54.16 -0.22 -10.67
C ALA A 636 -53.67 1.20 -10.32
N THR A 637 -53.17 1.95 -11.30
CA THR A 637 -52.73 3.34 -11.12
C THR A 637 -53.88 4.33 -11.36
N ASP A 638 -53.68 5.59 -10.95
CA ASP A 638 -54.60 6.68 -11.29
C ASP A 638 -54.25 7.41 -12.60
N VAL A 639 -53.41 6.81 -13.45
CA VAL A 639 -53.24 7.27 -14.83
C VAL A 639 -54.63 7.28 -15.49
N GLU A 640 -55.17 8.48 -15.72
CA GLU A 640 -56.32 8.63 -16.59
C GLU A 640 -55.88 8.13 -17.97
N ASP A 641 -56.45 7.00 -18.40
CA ASP A 641 -56.29 6.37 -19.71
C ASP A 641 -56.34 7.45 -20.79
N GLY A 642 -55.18 8.01 -21.07
CA GLY A 642 -55.04 9.28 -21.74
C GLY A 642 -55.30 9.00 -23.18
N GLU A 643 -56.48 9.39 -23.68
CA GLU A 643 -56.69 9.52 -25.12
C GLU A 643 -55.44 10.20 -25.68
N GLU A 644 -54.68 9.43 -26.46
CA GLU A 644 -53.43 9.79 -27.12
C GLU A 644 -53.61 11.19 -27.73
N LEU A 645 -53.25 12.23 -26.98
CA LEU A 645 -53.17 13.57 -27.53
C LEU A 645 -51.87 13.56 -28.30
N ASP A 646 -52.03 13.23 -29.58
CA ASP A 646 -51.12 13.32 -30.72
C ASP A 646 -50.52 14.73 -30.84
N ASN A 647 -49.84 15.20 -29.80
CA ASN A 647 -49.08 16.43 -29.74
C ASN A 647 -47.62 16.01 -29.80
N ALA A 648 -47.15 15.79 -31.03
CA ALA A 648 -45.74 15.69 -31.33
C ALA A 648 -44.98 16.88 -30.74
N VAL A 649 -44.36 16.68 -29.58
CA VAL A 649 -43.28 17.53 -29.10
C VAL A 649 -42.04 17.10 -29.87
N ILE A 650 -41.71 17.87 -30.90
CA ILE A 650 -40.42 17.76 -31.57
C ILE A 650 -39.37 18.32 -30.60
N ASP A 651 -38.84 17.46 -29.74
CA ASP A 651 -37.59 17.75 -29.04
C ASP A 651 -36.41 17.25 -29.90
N ARG A 652 -35.56 18.20 -30.30
CA ARG A 652 -34.27 18.04 -31.01
C ARG A 652 -34.25 17.24 -32.32
N VAL A 653 -34.37 17.98 -33.42
CA VAL A 653 -33.91 17.54 -34.75
C VAL A 653 -32.37 17.52 -34.80
N TRP A 654 -31.77 16.33 -34.92
CA TRP A 654 -30.37 16.17 -35.32
C TRP A 654 -30.21 16.58 -36.80
N LEU A 655 -29.63 17.75 -37.03
CA LEU A 655 -29.22 18.19 -38.37
C LEU A 655 -27.95 17.44 -38.79
N SER A 656 -28.10 16.34 -39.53
CA SER A 656 -27.00 15.78 -40.30
C SER A 656 -26.54 16.78 -41.38
N LEU A 657 -25.22 16.88 -41.54
CA LEU A 657 -24.47 17.92 -42.26
C LEU A 657 -24.71 17.99 -43.80
N ILE A 658 -25.80 17.41 -44.31
CA ILE A 658 -26.10 17.33 -45.75
C ILE A 658 -27.24 18.29 -46.16
N ALA A 659 -28.02 18.83 -45.22
CA ALA A 659 -29.16 19.70 -45.55
C ALA A 659 -28.90 21.23 -45.44
N LEU A 660 -27.68 21.68 -45.14
CA LEU A 660 -27.37 23.13 -45.05
C LEU A 660 -27.11 23.80 -46.42
N ARG A 661 -26.97 23.02 -47.51
CA ARG A 661 -26.74 23.58 -48.86
C ARG A 661 -27.99 23.84 -49.69
N LEU A 662 -29.17 23.36 -49.27
CA LEU A 662 -30.41 23.61 -50.02
C LEU A 662 -31.20 24.84 -49.49
N LEU A 663 -31.05 25.18 -48.20
CA LEU A 663 -31.78 26.31 -47.60
C LEU A 663 -31.18 27.69 -47.94
N VAL A 664 -29.87 27.75 -48.20
CA VAL A 664 -29.18 29.00 -48.61
C VAL A 664 -29.54 29.42 -50.05
N PHE A 665 -29.95 28.47 -50.91
CA PHE A 665 -30.34 28.79 -52.29
C PHE A 665 -31.78 29.32 -52.39
N VAL A 666 -32.69 28.84 -51.53
CA VAL A 666 -34.09 29.27 -51.51
C VAL A 666 -34.27 30.61 -50.78
N LEU A 667 -33.49 30.88 -49.73
CA LEU A 667 -33.54 32.16 -49.01
C LEU A 667 -32.87 33.33 -49.75
N SER A 668 -31.86 33.09 -50.60
CA SER A 668 -31.28 34.16 -51.45
C SER A 668 -32.20 34.57 -52.62
N SER A 669 -33.13 33.69 -53.02
CA SER A 669 -34.12 33.95 -54.07
C SER A 669 -35.29 34.81 -53.58
N ALA A 670 -35.67 34.67 -52.31
CA ALA A 670 -36.75 35.44 -51.68
C ALA A 670 -36.33 36.88 -51.29
N VAL A 671 -35.07 37.09 -50.91
CA VAL A 671 -34.54 38.42 -50.54
C VAL A 671 -34.31 39.32 -51.77
N ASN A 672 -33.99 38.73 -52.93
CA ASN A 672 -33.89 39.47 -54.19
C ASN A 672 -35.26 39.89 -54.77
N LEU A 673 -36.33 39.13 -54.50
CA LEU A 673 -37.69 39.52 -54.91
C LEU A 673 -38.28 40.64 -54.04
N LEU A 674 -37.90 40.72 -52.76
CA LEU A 674 -38.34 41.77 -51.84
C LEU A 674 -37.64 43.12 -52.13
N HIS A 675 -36.36 43.10 -52.53
CA HIS A 675 -35.62 44.30 -52.95
C HIS A 675 -36.04 44.84 -54.33
N LEU A 676 -36.52 43.99 -55.24
CA LEU A 676 -37.07 44.45 -56.53
C LEU A 676 -38.45 45.12 -56.38
N ARG A 677 -39.26 44.68 -55.40
CA ARG A 677 -40.59 45.24 -55.13
C ARG A 677 -40.54 46.58 -54.38
N GLN A 678 -39.55 46.78 -53.50
CA GLN A 678 -39.31 48.08 -52.86
C GLN A 678 -38.70 49.13 -53.80
N ARG A 679 -37.87 48.74 -54.78
CA ARG A 679 -37.38 49.68 -55.82
C ARG A 679 -38.49 50.12 -56.79
N MET A 680 -39.41 49.24 -57.20
CA MET A 680 -40.53 49.63 -58.06
C MET A 680 -41.56 50.54 -57.37
N LEU A 681 -41.69 50.48 -56.04
CA LEU A 681 -42.58 51.36 -55.26
C LEU A 681 -41.96 52.74 -54.95
N GLN A 682 -40.63 52.90 -55.03
CA GLN A 682 -39.97 54.21 -54.89
C GLN A 682 -39.83 54.96 -56.22
N THR A 683 -39.78 54.27 -57.37
CA THR A 683 -39.77 54.94 -58.69
C THR A 683 -41.15 55.47 -59.11
N GLN A 684 -42.24 54.97 -58.53
CA GLN A 684 -43.61 55.47 -58.80
C GLN A 684 -44.05 56.66 -57.92
N LYS A 685 -43.21 57.10 -56.95
CA LYS A 685 -43.49 58.24 -56.05
C LYS A 685 -42.67 59.50 -56.35
N VAL A 686 -41.80 59.48 -57.37
CA VAL A 686 -41.02 60.65 -57.81
C VAL A 686 -41.64 61.35 -59.03
N ASP A 687 -42.54 60.72 -59.79
CA ASP A 687 -43.20 61.33 -60.97
C ASP A 687 -44.55 62.02 -60.69
N LEU A 688 -44.86 62.35 -59.43
CA LEU A 688 -46.09 63.08 -59.07
C LEU A 688 -45.87 64.32 -58.18
N THR A 689 -44.63 64.82 -58.11
CA THR A 689 -44.34 66.11 -57.45
C THR A 689 -43.30 66.95 -58.19
N GLU A 690 -43.44 67.11 -59.52
CA GLU A 690 -42.80 68.21 -60.25
C GLU A 690 -43.64 68.59 -61.49
N ALA A 691 -44.85 69.08 -61.21
CA ALA A 691 -45.65 69.89 -62.14
C ALA A 691 -46.46 70.90 -61.33
N LYS A 692 -45.77 71.86 -60.69
CA LYS A 692 -46.25 73.22 -60.35
C LYS A 692 -45.13 74.06 -59.73
N SER A 693 -44.76 75.10 -60.47
CA SER A 693 -43.83 76.23 -60.24
C SER A 693 -42.35 75.94 -60.15
#